data_AF-A0A8B8QS89-F1
#
_entry.id   AF-A0A8B8QS89-F1
#
_cell.length_a   1.000
_cell.length_b   1.000
_cell.length_c   1.000
_cell.angle_alpha   90.00
_cell.angle_beta   90.00
_cell.angle_gamma   90.00
#
_symmetry.space_group_name_H-M   'P 1'
#
loop_
_entity.id
_entity.type
_entity.pdbx_description
1 polymer ?
#
loop_
_entity_poly.entity_id
_entity_poly.type
_entity_poly.pdbx_seq_one_letter_code
_entity_poly.pdbx_strand_id
1 'polypeptide(L)'
;MAPPTPLRGNLDNVWAENTLGIYGEHPDKETPFKFQIFPDLLENDDVTKLRDDINGLVSLRLKSNDLFRFRQSKDIKTEIPQNKLTPVILGFIELMVGQVREKLQQLTGFKLSNTSFDITVSRYDVNHYLLCHNDDIRDSLKLHNRALAFIYYLNTRQWVKEDGGALSMFDLDEKGEPVSVNNRIPPRPNTLIVFKTNPTSWHSVEEVYCEDDFRLSINGWFHFEGAIKLNEIEKVIEPCPYVFLRPRPVDERIEKILHETFNPEYLSTKTCYLVRRRFKQASEINLTNFLINDKFKIISAALKNVVADENNLEHVGPLNKRNYLRIKEEALPQLCKDVRDAFRSEVFFMLLGRLTGLDLQPPSLKRDDDPIEDSSSDEELLSDVESDIVIEHDDVKDDDDDEDEEELVAGPSKTDEECARGEFQPYPDIHALIDESSIDDPVIEEGQEEDEEEEEEEVEEEETELCDGITPTIIEEVQDDNVEENQAQVPTVVEASENEASVSAIKAIPGIPTIIIDEPEPGCSYKGDFEESKPASENLSERSPSERSKRSLDEPSTSRAASESSSKSRKRSKVSDPFTRSEYRHLTHGAYTMCHDHSYEVNERTALDAVLHFNHDFEVNHDNGGYISYMDGKSDESEKEIDYLLLSIAPMSNCLSLVYRSDDGNIRFLKRLTKAHQGSFQALDCVYYEQPDDLPTEEKIEE
;
A
#
# COMPACT_ATOMS: atom_id res chain seq x y z
N MET A 1 8.98 -24.57 -45.24
CA MET A 1 8.65 -25.47 -44.11
C MET A 1 7.18 -25.84 -44.21
N ALA A 2 6.72 -26.89 -43.54
CA ALA A 2 5.29 -27.03 -43.27
C ALA A 2 4.85 -25.88 -42.34
N PRO A 3 3.58 -25.43 -42.35
CA PRO A 3 3.07 -24.59 -41.27
C PRO A 3 3.21 -25.35 -39.94
N PRO A 4 3.47 -24.66 -38.82
CA PRO A 4 3.44 -25.30 -37.52
C PRO A 4 2.07 -25.94 -37.27
N THR A 5 2.03 -27.06 -36.56
CA THR A 5 0.75 -27.66 -36.16
C THR A 5 0.15 -26.76 -35.07
N PRO A 6 -1.08 -26.25 -35.24
CA PRO A 6 -1.68 -25.35 -34.26
C PRO A 6 -1.91 -26.10 -32.94
N LEU A 7 -1.61 -25.43 -31.82
CA LEU A 7 -1.83 -25.98 -30.48
C LEU A 7 -3.32 -26.31 -30.30
N ARG A 8 -3.59 -27.43 -29.62
CA ARG A 8 -4.94 -27.85 -29.24
C ARG A 8 -5.06 -27.80 -27.74
N GLY A 9 -6.11 -27.14 -27.26
CA GLY A 9 -6.37 -27.05 -25.84
C GLY A 9 -7.12 -28.27 -25.34
N ASN A 10 -6.76 -28.79 -24.16
CA ASN A 10 -7.73 -29.47 -23.33
C ASN A 10 -8.75 -28.44 -22.83
N LEU A 11 -10.03 -28.62 -23.19
CA LEU A 11 -11.11 -27.68 -22.87
C LEU A 11 -12.15 -28.30 -21.94
N ASP A 12 -11.78 -29.35 -21.20
CA ASP A 12 -12.61 -29.93 -20.15
C ASP A 12 -12.51 -29.07 -18.88
N ASN A 13 -13.56 -28.27 -18.66
CA ASN A 13 -13.70 -27.46 -17.46
C ASN A 13 -14.08 -28.34 -16.26
N VAL A 14 -13.31 -28.26 -15.18
CA VAL A 14 -13.46 -29.13 -13.99
C VAL A 14 -14.00 -28.39 -12.76
N TRP A 15 -14.34 -27.12 -12.88
CA TRP A 15 -14.93 -26.35 -11.77
C TRP A 15 -16.36 -26.84 -11.47
N ALA A 16 -16.64 -27.13 -10.19
CA ALA A 16 -17.97 -27.54 -9.73
C ALA A 16 -18.85 -26.30 -9.50
N GLU A 17 -20.17 -26.42 -9.64
CA GLU A 17 -21.08 -25.27 -9.87
C GLU A 17 -20.94 -24.07 -8.90
N ASN A 18 -20.49 -24.27 -7.67
CA ASN A 18 -20.14 -23.22 -6.70
C ASN A 18 -18.83 -23.49 -5.92
N THR A 19 -18.06 -24.55 -6.17
CA THR A 19 -16.90 -24.94 -5.32
C THR A 19 -15.63 -25.28 -6.12
N LEU A 20 -14.47 -25.14 -5.47
CA LEU A 20 -13.17 -25.42 -6.11
C LEU A 20 -12.80 -26.90 -6.14
N GLY A 21 -13.41 -27.74 -5.30
CA GLY A 21 -13.02 -29.13 -5.13
C GLY A 21 -11.52 -29.25 -4.86
N ILE A 22 -10.85 -30.20 -5.51
CA ILE A 22 -9.41 -30.45 -5.31
C ILE A 22 -8.48 -29.27 -5.67
N TYR A 23 -8.99 -28.15 -6.22
CA TYR A 23 -8.20 -26.96 -6.56
C TYR A 23 -8.09 -25.93 -5.42
N GLY A 24 -9.00 -25.98 -4.44
CA GLY A 24 -8.98 -25.09 -3.28
C GLY A 24 -8.28 -25.69 -2.07
N GLU A 25 -7.77 -24.85 -1.15
CA GLU A 25 -7.43 -25.26 0.23
C GLU A 25 -8.65 -25.72 1.03
N HIS A 26 -9.85 -25.24 0.68
CA HIS A 26 -11.12 -25.65 1.26
C HIS A 26 -12.03 -26.21 0.16
N PRO A 27 -11.89 -27.51 -0.21
CA PRO A 27 -12.54 -28.07 -1.39
C PRO A 27 -14.06 -27.90 -1.46
N ASP A 28 -14.72 -28.05 -0.32
CA ASP A 28 -16.19 -28.08 -0.20
C ASP A 28 -16.79 -26.71 0.15
N LYS A 29 -15.98 -25.66 0.35
CA LYS A 29 -16.44 -24.31 0.65
C LYS A 29 -16.87 -23.60 -0.64
N GLU A 30 -18.04 -22.97 -0.62
CA GLU A 30 -18.53 -22.18 -1.76
C GLU A 30 -17.66 -20.94 -2.00
N THR A 31 -17.37 -20.69 -3.27
CA THR A 31 -16.57 -19.54 -3.73
C THR A 31 -17.40 -18.27 -3.81
N PRO A 32 -16.84 -17.09 -3.48
CA PRO A 32 -17.55 -15.81 -3.50
C PRO A 32 -17.96 -15.37 -4.92
N PHE A 33 -17.31 -15.89 -5.96
CA PHE A 33 -17.65 -15.67 -7.37
C PHE A 33 -17.26 -16.90 -8.22
N LYS A 34 -17.84 -17.00 -9.42
CA LYS A 34 -17.70 -18.19 -10.28
C LYS A 34 -16.39 -18.21 -11.06
N PHE A 35 -15.77 -19.37 -11.12
CA PHE A 35 -14.55 -19.67 -11.88
C PHE A 35 -14.83 -20.59 -13.07
N GLN A 36 -13.85 -20.75 -13.94
CA GLN A 36 -13.66 -21.87 -14.86
C GLN A 36 -12.22 -22.34 -14.69
N ILE A 37 -11.99 -23.65 -14.65
CA ILE A 37 -10.67 -24.25 -14.40
C ILE A 37 -10.44 -25.31 -15.48
N PHE A 38 -9.38 -25.12 -16.27
CA PHE A 38 -8.95 -26.05 -17.31
C PHE A 38 -7.56 -26.59 -16.93
N PRO A 39 -7.47 -27.77 -16.30
CA PRO A 39 -6.20 -28.43 -16.05
C PRO A 39 -5.64 -29.02 -17.35
N ASP A 40 -4.33 -29.22 -17.37
CA ASP A 40 -3.62 -29.88 -18.48
C ASP A 40 -3.95 -29.29 -19.86
N LEU A 41 -4.00 -27.94 -19.94
CA LEU A 41 -4.47 -27.21 -21.14
C LEU A 41 -3.64 -27.54 -22.39
N LEU A 42 -2.32 -27.71 -22.25
CA LEU A 42 -1.40 -28.06 -23.35
C LEU A 42 -0.79 -29.45 -23.14
N GLU A 43 -0.24 -30.03 -24.20
CA GLU A 43 0.69 -31.16 -24.08
C GLU A 43 1.97 -30.72 -23.34
N ASN A 44 2.50 -31.57 -22.45
CA ASN A 44 3.62 -31.20 -21.55
C ASN A 44 4.88 -30.71 -22.29
N ASP A 45 5.18 -31.27 -23.46
CA ASP A 45 6.26 -30.82 -24.33
C ASP A 45 6.08 -29.35 -24.77
N ASP A 46 4.84 -28.93 -25.02
CA ASP A 46 4.51 -27.56 -25.47
C ASP A 46 4.43 -26.58 -24.30
N VAL A 47 4.04 -27.03 -23.09
CA VAL A 47 4.21 -26.25 -21.83
C VAL A 47 5.68 -25.90 -21.62
N THR A 48 6.56 -26.89 -21.79
CA THR A 48 8.01 -26.74 -21.58
C THR A 48 8.59 -25.73 -22.57
N LYS A 49 8.35 -25.92 -23.88
CA LYS A 49 8.77 -24.97 -24.91
C LYS A 49 8.20 -23.56 -24.68
N LEU A 50 6.95 -23.43 -24.23
CA LEU A 50 6.33 -22.14 -23.95
C LEU A 50 6.99 -21.43 -22.76
N ARG A 51 7.36 -22.15 -21.70
CA ARG A 51 8.15 -21.59 -20.58
C ARG A 51 9.54 -21.15 -21.05
N ASP A 52 10.22 -21.99 -21.84
CA ASP A 52 11.59 -21.72 -22.32
C ASP A 52 11.63 -20.52 -23.28
N ASP A 53 10.73 -20.49 -24.27
CA ASP A 53 10.57 -19.36 -25.20
C ASP A 53 10.24 -18.06 -24.44
N ILE A 54 9.39 -18.11 -23.40
CA ILE A 54 9.06 -16.94 -22.58
C ILE A 54 10.27 -16.45 -21.78
N ASN A 55 10.98 -17.34 -21.07
CA ASN A 55 12.16 -16.97 -20.29
C ASN A 55 13.31 -16.45 -21.18
N GLY A 56 13.41 -16.92 -22.43
CA GLY A 56 14.44 -16.50 -23.38
C GLY A 56 14.11 -15.24 -24.20
N LEU A 57 12.84 -14.84 -24.32
CA LEU A 57 12.40 -13.77 -25.26
C LEU A 57 11.57 -12.65 -24.63
N VAL A 58 10.97 -12.84 -23.45
CA VAL A 58 10.09 -11.85 -22.82
C VAL A 58 10.84 -11.08 -21.73
N SER A 59 11.03 -9.78 -21.92
CA SER A 59 11.64 -8.91 -20.91
C SER A 59 10.65 -8.59 -19.79
N LEU A 60 11.04 -8.86 -18.54
CA LEU A 60 10.20 -8.66 -17.35
C LEU A 60 10.77 -7.56 -16.45
N ARG A 61 10.16 -6.37 -16.48
CA ARG A 61 10.55 -5.21 -15.68
C ARG A 61 9.91 -5.29 -14.29
N LEU A 62 10.64 -4.93 -13.23
CA LEU A 62 10.08 -4.84 -11.89
C LEU A 62 9.05 -3.71 -11.84
N LYS A 63 7.91 -3.96 -11.20
CA LYS A 63 6.85 -3.00 -10.92
C LYS A 63 6.51 -3.07 -9.43
N SER A 64 6.44 -1.92 -8.78
CA SER A 64 6.18 -1.80 -7.34
C SER A 64 5.39 -0.52 -7.07
N ASN A 65 4.28 -0.64 -6.36
CA ASN A 65 3.50 0.49 -5.83
C ASN A 65 2.95 0.08 -4.44
N ASP A 66 1.87 0.70 -3.98
CA ASP A 66 1.11 0.26 -2.82
C ASP A 66 0.54 -1.16 -2.99
N LEU A 67 -0.24 -1.36 -4.07
CA LEU A 67 -1.01 -2.57 -4.37
C LEU A 67 -0.13 -3.80 -4.61
N PHE A 68 1.07 -3.66 -5.17
CA PHE A 68 1.87 -4.81 -5.62
C PHE A 68 3.38 -4.63 -5.56
N ARG A 69 4.08 -5.77 -5.69
CA ARG A 69 5.48 -5.87 -6.12
C ARG A 69 5.67 -7.15 -6.94
N PHE A 70 5.91 -7.06 -8.25
CA PHE A 70 6.22 -8.21 -9.11
C PHE A 70 6.91 -7.77 -10.41
N ARG A 71 7.39 -8.70 -11.25
CA ARG A 71 7.96 -8.39 -12.57
C ARG A 71 6.95 -8.65 -13.69
N GLN A 72 6.82 -7.75 -14.65
CA GLN A 72 5.85 -7.85 -15.75
C GLN A 72 6.43 -7.46 -17.11
N SER A 73 5.91 -8.08 -18.18
CA SER A 73 6.10 -7.61 -19.56
C SER A 73 5.10 -6.49 -19.90
N LYS A 74 5.28 -5.85 -21.07
CA LYS A 74 4.18 -5.23 -21.83
C LYS A 74 3.31 -6.34 -22.42
N ASP A 75 2.33 -6.01 -23.25
CA ASP A 75 1.58 -7.05 -23.96
C ASP A 75 2.52 -7.91 -24.83
N ILE A 76 2.42 -9.25 -24.76
CA ILE A 76 3.33 -10.18 -25.47
C ILE A 76 3.35 -9.93 -26.99
N LYS A 77 2.21 -9.50 -27.58
CA LYS A 77 2.10 -9.15 -29.01
C LYS A 77 2.95 -7.92 -29.39
N THR A 78 3.45 -7.15 -28.41
CA THR A 78 4.26 -5.93 -28.63
C THR A 78 5.63 -5.96 -27.92
N GLU A 79 5.81 -6.75 -26.86
CA GLU A 79 7.13 -6.99 -26.26
C GLU A 79 8.05 -7.80 -27.18
N ILE A 80 7.52 -8.83 -27.86
CA ILE A 80 8.30 -9.67 -28.79
C ILE A 80 8.13 -9.12 -30.22
N PRO A 81 9.22 -8.75 -30.93
CA PRO A 81 9.16 -8.39 -32.34
C PRO A 81 8.55 -9.52 -33.20
N GLN A 82 7.71 -9.16 -34.17
CA GLN A 82 6.95 -10.14 -34.98
C GLN A 82 7.82 -11.18 -35.72
N ASN A 83 9.09 -10.87 -35.99
CA ASN A 83 10.08 -11.77 -36.59
C ASN A 83 10.85 -12.66 -35.58
N LYS A 84 10.64 -12.45 -34.28
CA LYS A 84 11.17 -13.27 -33.17
C LYS A 84 10.10 -14.13 -32.48
N LEU A 85 8.81 -13.84 -32.72
CA LEU A 85 7.68 -14.63 -32.19
C LEU A 85 7.80 -16.10 -32.61
N THR A 86 7.87 -17.00 -31.63
CA THR A 86 8.02 -18.44 -31.88
C THR A 86 6.69 -19.09 -32.27
N PRO A 87 6.72 -20.26 -32.93
CA PRO A 87 5.49 -21.00 -33.23
C PRO A 87 4.67 -21.38 -32.00
N VAL A 88 5.31 -21.57 -30.83
CA VAL A 88 4.63 -21.99 -29.59
C VAL A 88 3.95 -20.79 -28.92
N ILE A 89 4.63 -19.64 -28.78
CA ILE A 89 4.00 -18.41 -28.26
C ILE A 89 2.85 -17.96 -29.19
N LEU A 90 3.05 -17.97 -30.50
CA LEU A 90 1.99 -17.64 -31.46
C LEU A 90 0.81 -18.63 -31.36
N GLY A 91 1.10 -19.94 -31.32
CA GLY A 91 0.10 -20.99 -31.16
C GLY A 91 -0.69 -20.88 -29.85
N PHE A 92 -0.07 -20.39 -28.76
CA PHE A 92 -0.76 -20.13 -27.50
C PHE A 92 -1.71 -18.92 -27.61
N ILE A 93 -1.27 -17.83 -28.25
CA ILE A 93 -2.13 -16.66 -28.51
C ILE A 93 -3.32 -17.04 -29.38
N GLU A 94 -3.10 -17.83 -30.44
CA GLU A 94 -4.16 -18.35 -31.32
C GLU A 94 -5.12 -19.32 -30.58
N LEU A 95 -4.60 -20.18 -29.70
CA LEU A 95 -5.41 -21.05 -28.84
C LEU A 95 -6.32 -20.24 -27.91
N MET A 96 -5.78 -19.19 -27.27
CA MET A 96 -6.51 -18.34 -26.33
C MET A 96 -7.61 -17.54 -27.02
N VAL A 97 -7.28 -16.81 -28.10
CA VAL A 97 -8.24 -15.97 -28.84
C VAL A 97 -9.24 -16.81 -29.66
N GLY A 98 -8.85 -18.01 -30.09
CA GLY A 98 -9.72 -18.97 -30.76
C GLY A 98 -10.50 -19.86 -29.79
N GLN A 99 -9.95 -21.04 -29.53
CA GLN A 99 -10.67 -22.18 -28.95
C GLN A 99 -11.10 -21.91 -27.49
N VAL A 100 -10.23 -21.30 -26.68
CA VAL A 100 -10.53 -20.97 -25.27
C VAL A 100 -11.60 -19.88 -25.21
N ARG A 101 -11.46 -18.77 -25.94
CA ARG A 101 -12.49 -17.73 -26.02
C ARG A 101 -13.85 -18.31 -26.42
N GLU A 102 -13.90 -19.18 -27.43
CA GLU A 102 -15.15 -19.79 -27.90
C GLU A 102 -15.79 -20.72 -26.84
N LYS A 103 -14.98 -21.51 -26.12
CA LYS A 103 -15.44 -22.30 -24.96
C LYS A 103 -15.97 -21.40 -23.84
N LEU A 104 -15.30 -20.29 -23.55
CA LEU A 104 -15.73 -19.32 -22.53
C LEU A 104 -17.05 -18.64 -22.89
N GLN A 105 -17.28 -18.29 -24.15
CA GLN A 105 -18.60 -17.78 -24.60
C GLN A 105 -19.71 -18.81 -24.38
N GLN A 106 -19.45 -20.11 -24.61
CA GLN A 106 -20.41 -21.19 -24.39
C GLN A 106 -20.72 -21.39 -22.88
N LEU A 107 -19.71 -21.32 -22.02
CA LEU A 107 -19.86 -21.52 -20.57
C LEU A 107 -20.47 -20.32 -19.84
N THR A 108 -20.22 -19.10 -20.30
CA THR A 108 -20.63 -17.86 -19.61
C THR A 108 -21.84 -17.17 -20.25
N GLY A 109 -22.16 -17.48 -21.51
CA GLY A 109 -23.13 -16.74 -22.31
C GLY A 109 -22.66 -15.34 -22.74
N PHE A 110 -21.44 -14.93 -22.39
CA PHE A 110 -20.90 -13.63 -22.78
C PHE A 110 -20.50 -13.59 -24.24
N LYS A 111 -20.63 -12.42 -24.87
CA LYS A 111 -20.06 -12.10 -26.17
C LYS A 111 -18.66 -11.54 -25.96
N LEU A 112 -17.63 -12.28 -26.38
CA LEU A 112 -16.24 -11.94 -26.15
C LEU A 112 -15.57 -11.51 -27.45
N SER A 113 -14.93 -10.34 -27.43
CA SER A 113 -14.22 -9.77 -28.57
C SER A 113 -13.12 -10.71 -29.08
N ASN A 114 -13.02 -10.82 -30.39
CA ASN A 114 -11.93 -11.53 -31.07
C ASN A 114 -10.74 -10.62 -31.43
N THR A 115 -10.82 -9.32 -31.14
CA THR A 115 -9.76 -8.32 -31.40
C THR A 115 -9.23 -7.65 -30.14
N SER A 116 -10.07 -7.53 -29.09
CA SER A 116 -9.70 -6.93 -27.80
C SER A 116 -9.43 -8.06 -26.79
N PHE A 117 -8.16 -8.34 -26.58
CA PHE A 117 -7.65 -9.39 -25.70
C PHE A 117 -6.27 -8.98 -25.21
N ASP A 118 -6.11 -8.82 -23.91
CA ASP A 118 -4.84 -8.39 -23.30
C ASP A 118 -4.08 -9.62 -22.78
N ILE A 119 -2.78 -9.68 -23.01
CA ILE A 119 -1.96 -10.82 -22.61
C ILE A 119 -0.55 -10.39 -22.19
N THR A 120 -0.18 -10.67 -20.94
CA THR A 120 1.10 -10.32 -20.32
C THR A 120 1.73 -11.53 -19.64
N VAL A 121 3.04 -11.50 -19.43
CA VAL A 121 3.73 -12.42 -18.51
C VAL A 121 4.00 -11.71 -17.20
N SER A 122 3.72 -12.38 -16.08
CA SER A 122 4.05 -11.92 -14.73
C SER A 122 4.91 -12.96 -14.00
N ARG A 123 5.96 -12.50 -13.32
CA ARG A 123 6.87 -13.30 -12.49
C ARG A 123 6.90 -12.74 -11.06
N TYR A 124 6.70 -13.62 -10.09
CA TYR A 124 6.79 -13.32 -8.67
C TYR A 124 7.97 -14.10 -8.10
N ASP A 125 9.00 -13.37 -7.68
CA ASP A 125 10.18 -13.85 -6.96
C ASP A 125 9.87 -13.90 -5.45
N VAL A 126 10.80 -14.34 -4.59
CA VAL A 126 10.62 -14.23 -3.14
C VAL A 126 10.26 -12.80 -2.71
N ASN A 127 9.36 -12.68 -1.73
CA ASN A 127 8.75 -11.44 -1.25
C ASN A 127 7.87 -10.66 -2.26
N HIS A 128 7.65 -11.17 -3.50
CA HIS A 128 6.72 -10.54 -4.46
C HIS A 128 5.25 -10.92 -4.19
N TYR A 129 4.33 -9.97 -4.41
CA TYR A 129 2.92 -10.07 -4.05
C TYR A 129 2.02 -9.16 -4.92
N LEU A 130 0.70 -9.39 -4.90
CA LEU A 130 -0.34 -8.49 -5.44
C LEU A 130 -1.56 -8.51 -4.51
N LEU A 131 -1.87 -7.38 -3.88
CA LEU A 131 -2.89 -7.28 -2.81
C LEU A 131 -4.34 -7.37 -3.32
N CYS A 132 -5.28 -7.21 -2.39
CA CYS A 132 -6.71 -7.39 -2.62
C CYS A 132 -7.28 -6.36 -3.61
N HIS A 133 -7.69 -6.82 -4.78
CA HIS A 133 -8.32 -6.02 -5.85
C HIS A 133 -9.41 -6.87 -6.55
N ASN A 134 -10.32 -6.22 -7.28
CA ASN A 134 -11.43 -6.91 -7.97
C ASN A 134 -11.26 -6.99 -9.51
N ASP A 135 -10.19 -6.39 -10.03
CA ASP A 135 -9.86 -6.22 -11.46
C ASP A 135 -10.87 -5.38 -12.28
N ASP A 136 -11.85 -4.78 -11.61
CA ASP A 136 -13.06 -4.21 -12.19
C ASP A 136 -12.89 -2.70 -12.45
N ILE A 137 -11.96 -2.35 -13.34
CA ILE A 137 -11.55 -0.97 -13.72
C ILE A 137 -12.63 -0.16 -14.47
N ARG A 138 -13.90 -0.34 -14.11
CA ARG A 138 -15.08 0.23 -14.75
C ARG A 138 -15.34 1.70 -14.37
N ASP A 139 -14.65 2.20 -13.34
CA ASP A 139 -14.77 3.59 -12.86
C ASP A 139 -13.71 4.53 -13.46
N SER A 140 -12.73 4.02 -14.23
CA SER A 140 -11.83 4.86 -15.04
C SER A 140 -12.53 5.37 -16.30
N LEU A 141 -12.25 6.60 -16.69
CA LEU A 141 -12.81 7.25 -17.89
C LEU A 141 -12.32 6.62 -19.21
N LYS A 142 -11.33 5.74 -19.16
CA LYS A 142 -10.84 4.97 -20.32
C LYS A 142 -11.73 3.75 -20.57
N LEU A 143 -12.16 3.56 -21.82
CA LEU A 143 -13.06 2.45 -22.21
C LEU A 143 -12.42 1.07 -22.00
N HIS A 144 -12.73 0.42 -20.88
CA HIS A 144 -12.27 -0.93 -20.56
C HIS A 144 -13.43 -1.92 -20.47
N ASN A 145 -13.49 -2.83 -21.45
CA ASN A 145 -14.55 -3.82 -21.60
C ASN A 145 -14.21 -5.16 -20.92
N ARG A 146 -13.39 -5.19 -19.85
CA ARG A 146 -12.95 -6.43 -19.21
C ARG A 146 -14.17 -7.28 -18.82
N ALA A 147 -14.19 -8.53 -19.29
CA ALA A 147 -15.29 -9.47 -19.08
C ALA A 147 -14.87 -10.65 -18.22
N LEU A 148 -13.68 -11.20 -18.52
CA LEU A 148 -13.10 -12.35 -17.84
C LEU A 148 -11.59 -12.10 -17.66
N ALA A 149 -11.11 -12.15 -16.44
CA ALA A 149 -9.69 -12.25 -16.13
C ALA A 149 -9.23 -13.70 -16.28
N PHE A 150 -8.00 -13.91 -16.74
CA PHE A 150 -7.40 -15.25 -16.83
C PHE A 150 -5.97 -15.29 -16.29
N ILE A 151 -5.59 -16.46 -15.77
CA ILE A 151 -4.24 -16.78 -15.31
C ILE A 151 -3.92 -18.22 -15.77
N TYR A 152 -2.86 -18.37 -16.55
CA TYR A 152 -2.29 -19.66 -16.96
C TYR A 152 -0.90 -19.83 -16.34
N TYR A 153 -0.68 -20.93 -15.62
CA TYR A 153 0.53 -21.14 -14.81
C TYR A 153 1.60 -21.96 -15.54
N LEU A 154 2.83 -21.47 -15.48
CA LEU A 154 4.05 -22.04 -16.09
C LEU A 154 5.11 -22.40 -15.04
N ASN A 155 4.73 -22.66 -13.79
CA ASN A 155 5.67 -23.03 -12.72
C ASN A 155 6.40 -24.36 -13.05
N THR A 156 7.64 -24.57 -12.58
CA THR A 156 8.41 -25.78 -12.93
C THR A 156 7.83 -27.07 -12.32
N ARG A 157 7.23 -26.91 -11.15
CA ARG A 157 6.72 -27.98 -10.27
C ARG A 157 5.36 -27.62 -9.72
N GLN A 158 4.67 -28.60 -9.16
CA GLN A 158 3.53 -28.33 -8.31
C GLN A 158 3.95 -27.46 -7.12
N TRP A 159 3.24 -26.37 -6.90
CA TRP A 159 3.41 -25.53 -5.72
C TRP A 159 2.62 -26.08 -4.52
N VAL A 160 3.24 -26.01 -3.35
CA VAL A 160 2.67 -26.31 -2.04
C VAL A 160 2.26 -25.02 -1.32
N LYS A 161 1.65 -25.13 -0.14
CA LYS A 161 1.18 -23.95 0.62
C LYS A 161 2.36 -23.10 1.10
N GLU A 162 3.46 -23.75 1.42
CA GLU A 162 4.68 -23.19 1.99
C GLU A 162 5.44 -22.31 1.00
N ASP A 163 5.21 -22.47 -0.31
CA ASP A 163 5.75 -21.63 -1.38
C ASP A 163 5.10 -20.23 -1.45
N GLY A 164 3.91 -20.07 -0.86
CA GLY A 164 3.08 -18.87 -0.98
C GLY A 164 2.46 -18.71 -2.37
N GLY A 165 2.35 -17.48 -2.88
CA GLY A 165 1.98 -17.20 -4.28
C GLY A 165 0.57 -17.64 -4.73
N ALA A 166 -0.29 -18.07 -3.81
CA ALA A 166 -1.63 -18.58 -4.10
C ALA A 166 -2.56 -17.47 -4.63
N LEU A 167 -3.51 -17.84 -5.48
CA LEU A 167 -4.66 -17.00 -5.81
C LEU A 167 -5.67 -17.08 -4.66
N SER A 168 -5.66 -16.08 -3.78
CA SER A 168 -6.60 -15.96 -2.66
C SER A 168 -7.82 -15.15 -3.05
N MET A 169 -8.99 -15.57 -2.59
CA MET A 169 -10.29 -14.89 -2.78
C MET A 169 -10.97 -14.66 -1.43
N PHE A 170 -11.85 -13.66 -1.32
CA PHE A 170 -12.30 -13.14 -0.01
C PHE A 170 -13.80 -13.34 0.27
N ASP A 171 -14.12 -13.64 1.53
CA ASP A 171 -15.47 -13.50 2.09
C ASP A 171 -15.77 -12.01 2.34
N LEU A 172 -17.01 -11.60 2.11
CA LEU A 172 -17.43 -10.20 2.04
C LEU A 172 -18.39 -9.82 3.17
N ASP A 173 -18.40 -8.54 3.54
CA ASP A 173 -19.37 -7.98 4.49
C ASP A 173 -20.72 -7.59 3.82
N GLU A 174 -21.65 -7.03 4.60
CA GLU A 174 -22.96 -6.55 4.13
C GLU A 174 -22.88 -5.41 3.07
N LYS A 175 -21.71 -4.78 2.92
CA LYS A 175 -21.44 -3.72 1.92
C LYS A 175 -20.74 -4.26 0.66
N GLY A 176 -20.30 -5.51 0.67
CA GLY A 176 -19.52 -6.14 -0.40
C GLY A 176 -18.01 -5.92 -0.30
N GLU A 177 -17.52 -5.47 0.86
CA GLU A 177 -16.10 -5.22 1.13
C GLU A 177 -15.39 -6.52 1.59
N PRO A 178 -14.15 -6.79 1.16
CA PRO A 178 -13.42 -8.01 1.48
C PRO A 178 -12.84 -7.98 2.90
N VAL A 179 -13.29 -8.90 3.74
CA VAL A 179 -12.95 -8.92 5.19
C VAL A 179 -12.09 -10.10 5.64
N SER A 180 -12.16 -11.26 4.97
CA SER A 180 -11.32 -12.42 5.32
C SER A 180 -11.13 -13.36 4.12
N VAL A 181 -10.09 -14.21 4.12
CA VAL A 181 -9.83 -15.13 3.00
C VAL A 181 -10.87 -16.26 2.98
N ASN A 182 -11.66 -16.33 1.91
CA ASN A 182 -12.61 -17.40 1.66
C ASN A 182 -11.88 -18.72 1.36
N ASN A 183 -10.96 -18.70 0.39
CA ASN A 183 -10.26 -19.89 -0.14
C ASN A 183 -8.97 -19.49 -0.87
N ARG A 184 -8.13 -20.48 -1.18
CA ARG A 184 -6.85 -20.30 -1.91
C ARG A 184 -6.71 -21.32 -3.03
N ILE A 185 -6.18 -20.91 -4.18
CA ILE A 185 -5.74 -21.82 -5.25
C ILE A 185 -4.22 -21.71 -5.43
N PRO A 186 -3.43 -22.74 -5.06
CA PRO A 186 -2.00 -22.78 -5.36
C PRO A 186 -1.73 -22.77 -6.89
N PRO A 187 -0.66 -22.11 -7.36
CA PRO A 187 -0.36 -21.99 -8.78
C PRO A 187 0.15 -23.33 -9.36
N ARG A 188 -0.76 -24.10 -9.96
CA ARG A 188 -0.48 -25.44 -10.52
C ARG A 188 -0.03 -25.35 -11.97
N PRO A 189 1.11 -25.97 -12.37
CA PRO A 189 1.55 -25.99 -13.76
C PRO A 189 0.45 -26.43 -14.74
N ASN A 190 0.50 -25.90 -15.96
CA ASN A 190 -0.41 -26.24 -17.06
C ASN A 190 -1.92 -26.03 -16.77
N THR A 191 -2.26 -25.32 -15.68
CA THR A 191 -3.65 -25.01 -15.31
C THR A 191 -4.01 -23.59 -15.74
N LEU A 192 -5.08 -23.45 -16.49
CA LEU A 192 -5.73 -22.17 -16.81
C LEU A 192 -6.91 -21.95 -15.86
N ILE A 193 -6.90 -20.83 -15.15
CA ILE A 193 -8.01 -20.33 -14.34
C ILE A 193 -8.60 -19.11 -15.04
N VAL A 194 -9.93 -19.01 -15.09
CA VAL A 194 -10.66 -17.87 -15.65
C VAL A 194 -11.79 -17.48 -14.69
N PHE A 195 -12.01 -16.19 -14.46
CA PHE A 195 -13.13 -15.70 -13.63
C PHE A 195 -13.67 -14.36 -14.14
N LYS A 196 -14.90 -14.02 -13.75
CA LYS A 196 -15.57 -12.78 -14.18
C LYS A 196 -15.05 -11.57 -13.41
N THR A 197 -14.62 -10.53 -14.12
CA THR A 197 -14.36 -9.20 -13.55
C THR A 197 -15.67 -8.50 -13.19
N ASN A 198 -15.82 -8.12 -11.92
CA ASN A 198 -17.02 -7.49 -11.35
C ASN A 198 -16.72 -6.88 -9.95
N PRO A 199 -17.60 -6.08 -9.33
CA PRO A 199 -17.27 -5.36 -8.09
C PRO A 199 -16.84 -6.27 -6.95
N THR A 200 -17.38 -7.49 -6.90
CA THR A 200 -17.17 -8.46 -5.83
C THR A 200 -16.21 -9.59 -6.20
N SER A 201 -15.49 -9.53 -7.34
CA SER A 201 -14.38 -10.47 -7.65
C SER A 201 -13.08 -10.18 -6.90
N TRP A 202 -13.19 -9.85 -5.61
CA TRP A 202 -12.06 -9.53 -4.75
C TRP A 202 -11.11 -10.73 -4.63
N HIS A 203 -9.87 -10.55 -5.06
CA HIS A 203 -8.82 -11.55 -5.07
C HIS A 203 -7.43 -10.93 -4.94
N SER A 204 -6.41 -11.76 -4.74
CA SER A 204 -5.01 -11.36 -4.55
C SER A 204 -4.07 -12.49 -4.97
N VAL A 205 -2.81 -12.16 -5.22
CA VAL A 205 -1.71 -13.13 -5.24
C VAL A 205 -0.94 -12.98 -3.94
N GLU A 206 -0.97 -14.02 -3.11
CA GLU A 206 -0.24 -14.01 -1.84
C GLU A 206 1.27 -13.87 -2.06
N GLU A 207 1.97 -13.41 -1.03
CA GLU A 207 3.42 -13.28 -1.07
C GLU A 207 4.08 -14.62 -1.39
N VAL A 208 5.10 -14.60 -2.24
CA VAL A 208 5.93 -15.77 -2.55
C VAL A 208 7.01 -15.94 -1.50
N TYR A 209 7.12 -17.14 -0.95
CA TYR A 209 8.14 -17.56 0.01
C TYR A 209 9.11 -18.60 -0.55
N CYS A 210 8.88 -19.06 -1.79
CA CYS A 210 9.79 -19.98 -2.48
C CYS A 210 11.08 -19.26 -2.87
N GLU A 211 12.21 -19.78 -2.40
CA GLU A 211 13.56 -19.24 -2.67
C GLU A 211 14.20 -19.93 -3.90
N ASP A 212 13.87 -21.19 -4.18
CA ASP A 212 14.49 -22.01 -5.25
C ASP A 212 13.85 -21.92 -6.65
N ASP A 213 12.62 -21.42 -6.77
CA ASP A 213 11.89 -21.22 -8.04
C ASP A 213 10.93 -20.03 -7.91
N PHE A 214 10.48 -19.48 -9.04
CA PHE A 214 9.60 -18.31 -9.12
C PHE A 214 8.24 -18.69 -9.73
N ARG A 215 7.18 -18.05 -9.23
CA ARG A 215 5.83 -18.20 -9.79
C ARG A 215 5.76 -17.46 -11.12
N LEU A 216 5.53 -18.19 -12.21
CA LEU A 216 5.45 -17.67 -13.56
C LEU A 216 4.05 -17.89 -14.13
N SER A 217 3.40 -16.83 -14.59
CA SER A 217 2.07 -16.92 -15.20
C SER A 217 1.94 -16.05 -16.44
N ILE A 218 1.22 -16.54 -17.44
CA ILE A 218 0.63 -15.71 -18.49
C ILE A 218 -0.76 -15.28 -18.01
N ASN A 219 -1.04 -13.98 -18.00
CA ASN A 219 -2.30 -13.44 -17.48
C ASN A 219 -2.77 -12.20 -18.25
N GLY A 220 -4.06 -11.92 -18.15
CA GLY A 220 -4.70 -10.78 -18.81
C GLY A 220 -6.22 -10.93 -18.87
N TRP A 221 -6.85 -10.32 -19.88
CA TRP A 221 -8.30 -10.18 -19.94
C TRP A 221 -8.89 -10.46 -21.32
N PHE A 222 -9.98 -11.23 -21.34
CA PHE A 222 -10.93 -11.24 -22.44
C PHE A 222 -11.91 -10.08 -22.25
N HIS A 223 -12.17 -9.34 -23.34
CA HIS A 223 -13.08 -8.20 -23.34
C HIS A 223 -14.45 -8.55 -23.94
N PHE A 224 -15.48 -7.79 -23.59
CA PHE A 224 -16.78 -7.86 -24.25
C PHE A 224 -16.73 -7.39 -25.72
N GLU A 225 -17.67 -7.88 -26.53
CA GLU A 225 -17.88 -7.44 -27.91
C GLU A 225 -18.50 -6.03 -27.95
N GLY A 226 -17.69 -5.03 -28.33
CA GLY A 226 -18.13 -3.64 -28.45
C GLY A 226 -17.99 -2.82 -27.15
N ALA A 227 -18.08 -1.50 -27.26
CA ALA A 227 -17.94 -0.60 -26.12
C ALA A 227 -19.16 -0.66 -25.20
N ILE A 228 -18.98 -1.14 -23.97
CA ILE A 228 -19.95 -0.95 -22.90
C ILE A 228 -19.85 0.49 -22.45
N LYS A 229 -20.88 1.29 -22.78
CA LYS A 229 -21.14 2.51 -22.02
C LYS A 229 -21.70 2.11 -20.67
N LEU A 230 -20.87 2.24 -19.65
CA LEU A 230 -21.33 2.29 -18.29
C LEU A 230 -22.11 3.60 -18.10
N ASN A 231 -23.18 3.54 -17.33
CA ASN A 231 -23.75 4.76 -16.78
C ASN A 231 -22.74 5.30 -15.75
N GLU A 232 -22.69 6.62 -15.57
CA GLU A 232 -21.90 7.25 -14.52
C GLU A 232 -22.29 6.62 -13.16
N ILE A 233 -21.38 5.85 -12.59
CA ILE A 233 -21.49 5.36 -11.22
C ILE A 233 -21.16 6.56 -10.34
N GLU A 234 -22.11 6.98 -9.49
CA GLU A 234 -21.86 8.07 -8.55
C GLU A 234 -20.67 7.68 -7.67
N LYS A 235 -19.60 8.50 -7.67
CA LYS A 235 -18.38 8.24 -6.87
C LYS A 235 -18.74 8.29 -5.38
N VAL A 236 -19.03 7.13 -4.79
CA VAL A 236 -19.29 7.00 -3.34
C VAL A 236 -17.95 7.11 -2.61
N ILE A 237 -17.69 8.29 -2.03
CA ILE A 237 -16.56 8.51 -1.12
C ILE A 237 -16.72 7.59 0.10
N GLU A 238 -15.62 6.99 0.56
CA GLU A 238 -15.62 6.16 1.77
C GLU A 238 -16.08 6.99 2.97
N PRO A 239 -17.10 6.55 3.73
CA PRO A 239 -17.53 7.26 4.92
C PRO A 239 -16.36 7.33 5.92
N CYS A 240 -16.13 8.52 6.49
CA CYS A 240 -14.99 8.79 7.36
C CYS A 240 -14.77 7.68 8.41
N PRO A 241 -13.62 6.98 8.39
CA PRO A 241 -13.32 5.92 9.34
C PRO A 241 -12.73 6.45 10.67
N TYR A 242 -12.68 7.77 10.85
CA TYR A 242 -11.94 8.45 11.90
C TYR A 242 -12.84 9.28 12.82
N VAL A 243 -12.38 9.48 14.06
CA VAL A 243 -12.96 10.44 15.01
C VAL A 243 -11.97 11.59 15.17
N PHE A 244 -12.42 12.81 14.86
CA PHE A 244 -11.62 14.01 15.03
C PHE A 244 -11.81 14.59 16.41
N LEU A 245 -10.69 14.81 17.09
CA LEU A 245 -10.64 15.29 18.46
C LEU A 245 -10.10 16.71 18.48
N ARG A 246 -10.72 17.56 19.30
CA ARG A 246 -10.23 18.89 19.64
C ARG A 246 -8.95 18.80 20.48
N PRO A 247 -8.06 19.81 20.42
CA PRO A 247 -6.94 19.95 21.35
C PRO A 247 -7.42 19.86 22.79
N ARG A 248 -6.85 18.94 23.57
CA ARG A 248 -7.17 18.77 24.99
C ARG A 248 -6.54 19.92 25.80
N PRO A 249 -7.31 20.62 26.65
CA PRO A 249 -6.76 21.61 27.56
C PRO A 249 -5.62 21.08 28.44
N VAL A 250 -4.60 21.91 28.64
CA VAL A 250 -3.44 21.54 29.46
C VAL A 250 -3.84 21.30 30.92
N ASP A 251 -3.25 20.28 31.53
CA ASP A 251 -3.35 19.96 32.96
C ASP A 251 -1.95 19.68 33.55
N GLU A 252 -1.80 19.76 34.87
CA GLU A 252 -0.52 19.56 35.58
C GLU A 252 0.15 18.21 35.24
N ARG A 253 -0.64 17.19 34.87
CA ARG A 253 -0.13 15.89 34.43
C ARG A 253 0.44 16.00 33.01
N ILE A 254 -0.22 16.68 32.07
CA ILE A 254 0.29 16.93 30.72
C ILE A 254 1.58 17.77 30.73
N GLU A 255 1.64 18.85 31.51
CA GLU A 255 2.87 19.66 31.66
C GLU A 255 4.03 18.79 32.15
N LYS A 256 3.78 17.96 33.16
CA LYS A 256 4.75 17.01 33.70
C LYS A 256 5.16 15.94 32.68
N ILE A 257 4.21 15.41 31.89
CA ILE A 257 4.50 14.44 30.83
C ILE A 257 5.43 15.07 29.78
N LEU A 258 5.15 16.30 29.33
CA LEU A 258 6.01 17.03 28.39
C LEU A 258 7.43 17.19 28.94
N HIS A 259 7.58 17.77 30.13
CA HIS A 259 8.88 18.02 30.75
C HIS A 259 9.68 16.77 31.14
N GLU A 260 9.03 15.66 31.53
CA GLU A 260 9.75 14.44 31.93
C GLU A 260 9.93 13.40 30.81
N THR A 261 9.32 13.57 29.63
CA THR A 261 9.24 12.48 28.62
C THR A 261 9.78 12.87 27.26
N PHE A 262 9.67 14.14 26.86
CA PHE A 262 10.09 14.65 25.56
C PHE A 262 11.48 15.27 25.68
N ASN A 263 12.30 15.20 24.63
CA ASN A 263 13.63 15.80 24.63
C ASN A 263 13.50 17.34 24.77
N PRO A 264 14.08 17.96 25.82
CA PRO A 264 13.96 19.40 26.06
C PRO A 264 14.60 20.27 24.97
N GLU A 265 15.49 19.72 24.12
CA GLU A 265 16.03 20.42 22.96
C GLU A 265 14.89 20.88 22.03
N TYR A 266 13.97 19.98 21.68
CA TYR A 266 12.79 20.30 20.87
C TYR A 266 11.75 21.19 21.56
N LEU A 267 11.91 21.49 22.86
CA LEU A 267 11.08 22.47 23.57
C LEU A 267 11.71 23.88 23.58
N SER A 268 12.96 24.03 23.09
CA SER A 268 13.70 25.29 23.08
C SER A 268 13.42 26.14 21.83
N THR A 269 13.37 27.46 21.98
CA THR A 269 13.09 28.39 20.87
C THR A 269 14.12 28.29 19.73
N LYS A 270 15.42 28.17 20.04
CA LYS A 270 16.49 28.06 19.03
C LYS A 270 16.34 26.79 18.18
N THR A 271 16.03 25.65 18.80
CA THR A 271 15.80 24.38 18.07
C THR A 271 14.49 24.42 17.29
N CYS A 272 13.40 24.93 17.87
CA CYS A 272 12.13 25.11 17.16
C CYS A 272 12.31 25.96 15.89
N TYR A 273 13.02 27.09 16.00
CA TYR A 273 13.36 27.95 14.86
C TYR A 273 14.15 27.20 13.78
N LEU A 274 15.22 26.49 14.15
CA LEU A 274 16.06 25.73 13.19
C LEU A 274 15.30 24.58 12.52
N VAL A 275 14.40 23.91 13.23
CA VAL A 275 13.49 22.91 12.67
C VAL A 275 12.50 23.58 11.71
N ARG A 276 11.86 24.69 12.10
CA ARG A 276 10.94 25.48 11.27
C ARG A 276 11.59 25.95 9.97
N ARG A 277 12.86 26.37 10.01
CA ARG A 277 13.61 26.81 8.83
C ARG A 277 13.81 25.66 7.82
N ARG A 278 14.10 24.44 8.29
CA ARG A 278 14.20 23.24 7.43
C ARG A 278 12.83 22.77 6.94
N PHE A 279 11.82 22.71 7.82
CA PHE A 279 10.47 22.27 7.46
C PHE A 279 9.83 23.19 6.41
N LYS A 280 10.02 24.52 6.51
CA LYS A 280 9.60 25.50 5.49
C LYS A 280 10.24 25.27 4.10
N GLN A 281 11.33 24.50 4.00
CA GLN A 281 12.03 24.23 2.74
C GLN A 281 11.64 22.89 2.11
N ALA A 282 11.39 21.86 2.93
CA ALA A 282 11.16 20.49 2.46
C ALA A 282 9.73 19.96 2.66
N SER A 283 8.90 20.63 3.47
CA SER A 283 7.60 20.14 3.95
C SER A 283 7.63 18.80 4.72
N GLU A 284 8.83 18.30 5.03
CA GLU A 284 9.09 17.13 5.88
C GLU A 284 10.21 17.45 6.88
N ILE A 285 10.23 16.73 8.01
CA ILE A 285 11.44 16.57 8.82
C ILE A 285 11.37 15.30 9.69
N ASN A 286 12.52 14.70 9.94
CA ASN A 286 12.69 13.62 10.93
C ASN A 286 13.38 14.16 12.20
N LEU A 287 12.74 14.00 13.36
CA LEU A 287 13.24 14.45 14.67
C LEU A 287 13.68 13.22 15.49
N THR A 288 14.98 12.94 15.50
CA THR A 288 15.61 11.81 16.20
C THR A 288 15.67 12.04 17.71
N ASN A 289 15.72 10.96 18.51
CA ASN A 289 15.72 11.04 19.98
C ASN A 289 14.57 11.89 20.56
N PHE A 290 13.39 11.87 19.93
CA PHE A 290 12.29 12.80 20.25
C PHE A 290 11.78 12.65 21.69
N LEU A 291 11.78 11.43 22.23
CA LEU A 291 11.55 11.16 23.64
C LEU A 291 12.87 10.90 24.37
N ILE A 292 12.94 11.32 25.63
CA ILE A 292 14.11 11.08 26.50
C ILE A 292 14.39 9.57 26.54
N ASN A 293 15.63 9.18 26.22
CA ASN A 293 15.97 7.79 25.88
C ASN A 293 15.57 6.74 26.94
N ASP A 294 15.63 7.04 28.24
CA ASP A 294 15.17 6.11 29.28
C ASP A 294 13.65 6.00 29.37
N LYS A 295 12.92 7.08 29.06
CA LYS A 295 11.46 7.06 28.96
C LYS A 295 11.03 6.32 27.68
N PHE A 296 11.70 6.56 26.56
CA PHE A 296 11.51 5.78 25.32
C PHE A 296 11.64 4.28 25.57
N LYS A 297 12.70 3.81 26.25
CA LYS A 297 12.88 2.39 26.60
C LYS A 297 11.70 1.82 27.39
N ILE A 298 11.17 2.57 28.37
CA ILE A 298 10.03 2.12 29.20
C ILE A 298 8.73 2.08 28.38
N ILE A 299 8.49 3.07 27.51
CA ILE A 299 7.32 3.09 26.60
C ILE A 299 7.41 1.92 25.61
N SER A 300 8.57 1.74 24.98
CA SER A 300 8.87 0.66 24.05
C SER A 300 8.70 -0.73 24.68
N ALA A 301 9.12 -0.91 25.93
CA ALA A 301 8.87 -2.15 26.68
C ALA A 301 7.38 -2.35 27.02
N ALA A 302 6.66 -1.29 27.39
CA ALA A 302 5.21 -1.36 27.63
C ALA A 302 4.43 -1.72 26.35
N LEU A 303 4.85 -1.18 25.19
CA LEU A 303 4.31 -1.53 23.88
C LEU A 303 4.61 -2.99 23.51
N LYS A 304 5.89 -3.44 23.61
CA LYS A 304 6.28 -4.85 23.42
C LYS A 304 5.47 -5.81 24.32
N ASN A 305 5.15 -5.41 25.55
CA ASN A 305 4.34 -6.23 26.47
C ASN A 305 2.84 -6.28 26.12
N VAL A 306 2.21 -5.18 25.69
CA VAL A 306 0.76 -5.19 25.38
C VAL A 306 0.46 -5.90 24.06
N VAL A 307 1.32 -5.78 23.04
CA VAL A 307 1.10 -6.46 21.74
C VAL A 307 1.38 -7.97 21.79
N ALA A 308 1.98 -8.48 22.87
CA ALA A 308 2.29 -9.90 23.03
C ALA A 308 1.06 -10.78 23.33
N ASP A 309 -0.11 -10.17 23.56
CA ASP A 309 -1.40 -10.84 23.64
C ASP A 309 -2.32 -10.28 22.55
N GLU A 310 -2.65 -11.12 21.56
CA GLU A 310 -3.50 -10.77 20.42
C GLU A 310 -4.89 -10.27 20.84
N ASN A 311 -5.38 -10.63 22.04
CA ASN A 311 -6.66 -10.14 22.54
C ASN A 311 -6.65 -8.62 22.80
N ASN A 312 -5.48 -8.01 23.02
CA ASN A 312 -5.31 -6.56 23.14
C ASN A 312 -5.36 -5.82 21.79
N LEU A 313 -5.39 -6.57 20.68
CA LEU A 313 -5.33 -6.03 19.33
C LEU A 313 -6.67 -6.18 18.61
N GLU A 314 -6.93 -5.27 17.68
CA GLU A 314 -8.02 -5.37 16.71
C GLU A 314 -7.49 -5.22 15.28
N HIS A 315 -8.11 -5.91 14.33
CA HIS A 315 -7.79 -5.80 12.92
C HIS A 315 -8.45 -4.57 12.29
N VAL A 316 -7.70 -3.83 11.48
CA VAL A 316 -8.21 -2.70 10.70
C VAL A 316 -8.18 -3.04 9.22
N GLY A 317 -9.38 -3.09 8.63
CA GLY A 317 -9.65 -3.36 7.21
C GLY A 317 -10.55 -2.28 6.56
N PRO A 318 -11.26 -2.59 5.47
CA PRO A 318 -11.25 -3.85 4.71
C PRO A 318 -9.97 -4.04 3.87
N LEU A 319 -9.73 -5.28 3.44
CA LEU A 319 -8.44 -5.74 2.89
C LEU A 319 -8.07 -5.12 1.54
N ASN A 320 -9.04 -4.58 0.80
CA ASN A 320 -8.86 -3.76 -0.41
C ASN A 320 -8.44 -2.31 -0.13
N LYS A 321 -8.18 -1.94 1.13
CA LYS A 321 -7.78 -0.58 1.53
C LYS A 321 -6.66 -0.59 2.56
N ARG A 322 -6.75 -1.48 3.55
CA ARG A 322 -5.84 -1.54 4.69
C ARG A 322 -5.84 -2.92 5.34
N ASN A 323 -4.72 -3.27 5.95
CA ASN A 323 -4.55 -4.48 6.73
C ASN A 323 -3.48 -4.19 7.79
N TYR A 324 -3.88 -3.92 9.03
CA TYR A 324 -2.93 -3.81 10.15
C TYR A 324 -3.63 -4.11 11.48
N LEU A 325 -2.87 -4.16 12.56
CA LEU A 325 -3.40 -4.32 13.91
C LEU A 325 -3.33 -2.98 14.66
N ARG A 326 -4.37 -2.65 15.40
CA ARG A 326 -4.43 -1.50 16.32
C ARG A 326 -4.50 -1.98 17.76
N ILE A 327 -3.83 -1.27 18.67
CA ILE A 327 -3.91 -1.55 20.10
C ILE A 327 -5.22 -0.96 20.64
N LYS A 328 -6.05 -1.80 21.28
CA LYS A 328 -7.36 -1.39 21.82
C LYS A 328 -7.22 -0.38 22.96
N GLU A 329 -8.19 0.53 23.07
CA GLU A 329 -8.18 1.61 24.07
C GLU A 329 -8.11 1.06 25.50
N GLU A 330 -8.89 0.04 25.81
CA GLU A 330 -8.93 -0.59 27.13
C GLU A 330 -7.59 -1.25 27.52
N ALA A 331 -6.88 -1.83 26.54
CA ALA A 331 -5.61 -2.52 26.75
C ALA A 331 -4.39 -1.58 26.81
N LEU A 332 -4.46 -0.43 26.13
CA LEU A 332 -3.34 0.50 25.98
C LEU A 332 -2.77 0.94 27.35
N PRO A 333 -1.46 0.72 27.66
CA PRO A 333 -0.89 1.07 28.95
C PRO A 333 -1.02 2.56 29.29
N GLN A 334 -1.15 2.90 30.59
CA GLN A 334 -1.34 4.29 31.03
C GLN A 334 -0.22 5.22 30.52
N LEU A 335 1.02 4.76 30.52
CA LEU A 335 2.18 5.48 29.95
C LEU A 335 2.00 5.82 28.46
N CYS A 336 1.44 4.90 27.67
CA CYS A 336 1.18 5.11 26.24
C CYS A 336 -0.02 6.06 26.04
N LYS A 337 -1.05 5.96 26.91
CA LYS A 337 -2.14 6.94 26.98
C LYS A 337 -1.64 8.34 27.35
N ASP A 338 -0.73 8.45 28.31
CA ASP A 338 -0.12 9.72 28.74
C ASP A 338 0.67 10.39 27.62
N VAL A 339 1.51 9.65 26.87
CA VAL A 339 2.22 10.16 25.67
C VAL A 339 1.24 10.66 24.61
N ARG A 340 0.19 9.88 24.32
CA ARG A 340 -0.84 10.27 23.33
C ARG A 340 -1.67 11.47 23.80
N ASP A 341 -2.02 11.54 25.08
CA ASP A 341 -2.72 12.67 25.67
C ASP A 341 -1.88 13.96 25.55
N ALA A 342 -0.54 13.85 25.65
CA ALA A 342 0.36 14.97 25.36
C ALA A 342 0.35 15.34 23.87
N PHE A 343 0.47 14.38 22.94
CA PHE A 343 0.32 14.64 21.50
C PHE A 343 -1.03 15.30 21.13
N ARG A 344 -2.11 14.99 21.87
CA ARG A 344 -3.45 15.59 21.73
C ARG A 344 -3.63 16.92 22.46
N SER A 345 -2.64 17.43 23.20
CA SER A 345 -2.80 18.61 24.06
C SER A 345 -2.62 19.94 23.34
N GLU A 346 -3.29 20.99 23.82
CA GLU A 346 -3.13 22.36 23.31
C GLU A 346 -1.66 22.80 23.20
N VAL A 347 -0.82 22.42 24.18
CA VAL A 347 0.61 22.77 24.22
C VAL A 347 1.41 22.08 23.12
N PHE A 348 1.02 20.86 22.73
CA PHE A 348 1.68 20.11 21.65
C PHE A 348 1.23 20.60 20.28
N PHE A 349 -0.03 21.00 20.13
CA PHE A 349 -0.50 21.75 18.96
C PHE A 349 0.29 23.07 18.78
N MET A 350 0.55 23.82 19.85
CA MET A 350 1.44 24.99 19.81
C MET A 350 2.90 24.63 19.48
N LEU A 351 3.41 23.49 19.97
CA LEU A 351 4.74 23.01 19.63
C LEU A 351 4.84 22.68 18.13
N LEU A 352 3.88 21.96 17.57
CA LEU A 352 3.84 21.66 16.13
C LEU A 352 3.78 22.96 15.30
N GLY A 353 2.92 23.92 15.67
CA GLY A 353 2.88 25.23 14.99
C GLY A 353 4.21 26.00 15.03
N ARG A 354 5.01 25.84 16.10
CA ARG A 354 6.39 26.37 16.16
C ARG A 354 7.39 25.59 15.31
N LEU A 355 7.26 24.26 15.24
CA LEU A 355 8.15 23.38 14.47
C LEU A 355 7.89 23.44 12.95
N THR A 356 6.66 23.70 12.51
CA THR A 356 6.27 23.69 11.10
C THR A 356 5.92 25.07 10.55
N GLY A 357 5.35 25.95 11.37
CA GLY A 357 4.81 27.25 10.97
C GLY A 357 3.32 27.27 10.61
N LEU A 358 2.62 26.14 10.73
CA LEU A 358 1.16 26.03 10.49
C LEU A 358 0.35 26.67 11.64
N ASP A 359 -0.87 27.14 11.37
CA ASP A 359 -1.77 27.77 12.36
C ASP A 359 -2.52 26.75 13.24
N LEU A 360 -1.77 25.78 13.77
CA LEU A 360 -2.27 24.76 14.70
C LEU A 360 -2.57 25.29 16.11
N GLN A 361 -2.41 26.59 16.38
CA GLN A 361 -2.63 27.14 17.73
C GLN A 361 -4.15 27.16 18.08
N PRO A 362 -4.57 26.53 19.19
CA PRO A 362 -5.96 26.52 19.62
C PRO A 362 -6.52 27.93 19.88
N PRO A 363 -7.76 28.27 19.43
CA PRO A 363 -8.35 29.59 19.68
C PRO A 363 -8.55 29.97 21.15
N SER A 364 -8.58 28.98 22.05
CA SER A 364 -8.51 29.16 23.51
C SER A 364 -7.23 29.85 23.99
N LEU A 365 -6.13 29.73 23.24
CA LEU A 365 -4.81 30.26 23.56
C LEU A 365 -4.34 31.39 22.64
N LYS A 366 -5.10 31.72 21.58
CA LYS A 366 -4.85 32.89 20.70
C LYS A 366 -5.31 34.18 21.40
N ARG A 367 -4.40 35.10 21.72
CA ARG A 367 -4.76 36.43 22.24
C ARG A 367 -5.09 37.39 21.10
N ASP A 368 -5.99 38.35 21.33
CA ASP A 368 -6.41 39.31 20.29
C ASP A 368 -5.26 40.16 19.70
N ASP A 369 -4.18 40.33 20.48
CA ASP A 369 -2.97 41.10 20.17
C ASP A 369 -1.72 40.20 19.94
N ASP A 370 -1.83 38.87 19.94
CA ASP A 370 -0.71 38.02 19.52
C ASP A 370 -0.50 38.23 18.01
N PRO A 371 0.67 38.75 17.55
CA PRO A 371 0.95 38.76 16.13
C PRO A 371 1.10 37.32 15.64
N ILE A 372 0.68 37.08 14.39
CA ILE A 372 1.33 36.01 13.63
C ILE A 372 2.82 36.40 13.59
N GLU A 373 3.71 35.48 13.98
CA GLU A 373 5.16 35.71 13.90
C GLU A 373 5.59 35.73 12.42
N ASP A 374 5.32 36.88 11.78
CA ASP A 374 5.86 37.29 10.49
C ASP A 374 7.40 37.33 10.56
N SER A 375 8.02 37.23 9.38
CA SER A 375 9.46 36.96 9.21
C SER A 375 10.42 37.93 9.89
N SER A 376 9.97 39.11 10.34
CA SER A 376 10.80 40.04 11.11
C SER A 376 11.30 39.48 12.44
N SER A 377 10.55 38.56 13.06
CA SER A 377 10.97 37.88 14.29
C SER A 377 11.94 36.72 14.01
N ASP A 378 11.72 36.00 12.90
CA ASP A 378 12.66 35.04 12.35
C ASP A 378 14.00 35.73 11.95
N GLU A 379 14.00 37.03 11.56
CA GLU A 379 15.19 37.81 11.21
C GLU A 379 16.01 38.33 12.41
N GLU A 380 15.38 38.80 13.51
CA GLU A 380 16.15 39.14 14.72
C GLU A 380 16.85 37.88 15.28
N LEU A 381 16.15 36.74 15.29
CA LEU A 381 16.74 35.44 15.69
C LEU A 381 17.81 34.93 14.72
N LEU A 382 17.78 35.26 13.43
CA LEU A 382 18.90 34.98 12.52
C LEU A 382 20.16 35.71 12.97
N SER A 383 20.06 37.00 13.33
CA SER A 383 21.24 37.77 13.74
C SER A 383 21.90 37.25 15.03
N ASP A 384 21.11 36.76 16.00
CA ASP A 384 21.62 36.13 17.22
C ASP A 384 22.20 34.71 16.98
N VAL A 385 21.77 34.00 15.93
CA VAL A 385 22.24 32.63 15.64
C VAL A 385 23.41 32.60 14.64
N GLU A 386 23.49 33.57 13.73
CA GLU A 386 24.62 33.73 12.80
C GLU A 386 25.83 34.38 13.48
N SER A 387 25.62 35.23 14.50
CA SER A 387 26.72 35.78 15.32
C SER A 387 27.35 34.78 16.31
N ASP A 388 26.68 33.65 16.59
CA ASP A 388 27.28 32.50 17.28
C ASP A 388 28.25 31.70 16.37
N ILE A 389 28.20 31.86 15.04
CA ILE A 389 28.98 31.08 14.06
C ILE A 389 30.10 31.93 13.49
N VAL A 390 31.16 32.12 14.27
CA VAL A 390 32.38 32.78 13.81
C VAL A 390 33.20 31.81 12.94
N ILE A 391 33.03 31.89 11.62
CA ILE A 391 33.99 31.34 10.67
C ILE A 391 35.15 32.35 10.58
N GLU A 392 36.35 31.93 10.99
CA GLU A 392 37.57 32.69 10.69
C GLU A 392 37.87 32.54 9.18
N HIS A 393 37.60 33.60 8.41
CA HIS A 393 38.08 33.74 7.03
C HIS A 393 39.39 34.53 7.03
N ASP A 394 40.48 33.88 6.62
CA ASP A 394 41.77 34.52 6.35
C ASP A 394 41.65 35.56 5.22
N ASP A 395 42.34 36.69 5.36
CA ASP A 395 42.36 37.80 4.40
C ASP A 395 42.96 37.38 3.04
N VAL A 396 42.10 37.14 2.04
CA VAL A 396 42.48 37.22 0.61
C VAL A 396 41.78 38.42 0.00
N LYS A 397 42.54 39.25 -0.71
CA LYS A 397 42.12 40.60 -1.12
C LYS A 397 41.37 40.59 -2.43
N ASP A 398 40.42 41.51 -2.54
CA ASP A 398 39.85 41.96 -3.80
C ASP A 398 40.94 42.58 -4.71
N ASP A 399 40.85 42.27 -6.00
CA ASP A 399 41.27 43.15 -7.11
C ASP A 399 40.04 43.21 -8.05
N ASP A 400 39.68 44.41 -8.51
CA ASP A 400 38.46 44.67 -9.30
C ASP A 400 38.52 44.11 -10.74
N ASP A 401 37.36 43.82 -11.36
CA ASP A 401 37.00 44.33 -12.71
C ASP A 401 35.52 44.05 -13.06
N ASP A 402 34.98 44.81 -14.03
CA ASP A 402 33.56 44.99 -14.38
C ASP A 402 33.00 44.06 -15.51
N GLU A 403 31.67 44.12 -15.74
CA GLU A 403 30.89 43.82 -16.98
C GLU A 403 31.01 42.39 -17.60
N ASP A 404 29.93 41.63 -17.86
CA ASP A 404 28.84 41.93 -18.82
C ASP A 404 27.69 40.88 -18.78
N GLU A 405 26.54 41.19 -19.41
CA GLU A 405 25.46 40.21 -19.72
C GLU A 405 25.52 39.75 -21.20
N GLU A 406 25.61 38.43 -21.48
CA GLU A 406 25.23 37.87 -22.80
C GLU A 406 24.36 36.61 -22.67
N GLU A 407 23.19 36.60 -23.34
CA GLU A 407 22.50 35.37 -23.75
C GLU A 407 23.30 34.69 -24.89
N LEU A 408 23.31 33.34 -24.99
CA LEU A 408 23.26 32.67 -26.31
C LEU A 408 22.92 31.15 -26.29
N VAL A 409 21.65 30.85 -26.53
CA VAL A 409 21.12 29.84 -27.49
C VAL A 409 21.89 28.51 -27.74
N ALA A 410 21.37 27.43 -27.14
CA ALA A 410 21.05 26.10 -27.70
C ALA A 410 22.05 25.24 -28.53
N GLY A 411 22.21 23.97 -28.12
CA GLY A 411 22.75 22.87 -28.95
C GLY A 411 22.47 21.47 -28.34
N PRO A 412 22.11 20.43 -29.12
CA PRO A 412 21.70 19.12 -28.56
C PRO A 412 22.74 17.98 -28.74
N SER A 413 22.70 16.93 -27.90
CA SER A 413 22.30 15.56 -28.32
C SER A 413 22.56 14.48 -27.24
N LYS A 414 21.77 13.39 -27.30
CA LYS A 414 21.94 12.06 -26.66
C LYS A 414 21.74 12.06 -25.13
N THR A 415 20.91 11.20 -24.53
CA THR A 415 20.59 9.76 -24.72
C THR A 415 21.71 8.81 -24.30
N ASP A 416 21.72 8.46 -23.02
CA ASP A 416 21.90 7.08 -22.55
C ASP A 416 20.90 6.85 -21.39
N GLU A 417 20.35 5.64 -21.29
CA GLU A 417 19.32 5.27 -20.30
C GLU A 417 19.95 4.43 -19.18
N GLU A 418 20.49 5.07 -18.13
CA GLU A 418 20.76 4.39 -16.85
C GLU A 418 19.67 4.73 -15.82
N CYS A 419 19.19 3.70 -15.13
CA CYS A 419 17.98 3.75 -14.32
C CYS A 419 18.25 3.36 -12.87
N ALA A 420 17.61 4.07 -11.94
CA ALA A 420 17.41 3.67 -10.55
C ALA A 420 18.67 3.35 -9.71
N ARG A 421 19.55 4.36 -9.56
CA ARG A 421 20.28 4.57 -8.30
C ARG A 421 20.19 6.04 -7.89
N GLY A 422 19.21 6.36 -7.04
CA GLY A 422 19.29 7.57 -6.24
C GLY A 422 20.39 7.36 -5.20
N GLU A 423 21.52 8.06 -5.34
CA GLU A 423 22.62 7.91 -4.41
C GLU A 423 22.24 8.51 -3.04
N PHE A 424 22.39 7.69 -2.00
CA PHE A 424 22.03 8.06 -0.63
C PHE A 424 23.03 9.10 -0.10
N GLN A 425 22.57 10.34 0.06
CA GLN A 425 23.23 11.26 0.98
C GLN A 425 22.89 10.83 2.42
N PRO A 426 23.87 10.49 3.27
CA PRO A 426 23.62 10.36 4.69
C PRO A 426 23.21 11.73 5.24
N TYR A 427 22.06 11.81 5.90
CA TYR A 427 21.62 13.03 6.56
C TYR A 427 22.69 13.48 7.58
N PRO A 428 23.19 14.72 7.51
CA PRO A 428 24.15 15.21 8.50
C PRO A 428 23.48 15.32 9.87
N ASP A 429 24.12 14.76 10.89
CA ASP A 429 23.63 14.81 12.26
C ASP A 429 23.52 16.27 12.73
N ILE A 430 22.37 16.64 13.32
CA ILE A 430 22.16 17.95 13.92
C ILE A 430 23.03 18.20 15.16
N HIS A 431 23.65 17.15 15.73
CA HIS A 431 24.67 17.27 16.77
C HIS A 431 26.08 17.62 16.21
N ALA A 432 26.33 17.49 14.90
CA ALA A 432 27.65 17.71 14.27
C ALA A 432 28.08 19.19 14.14
N LEU A 433 27.43 20.11 14.86
CA LEU A 433 27.73 21.55 14.89
C LEU A 433 27.97 22.08 16.33
N ILE A 434 28.20 21.19 17.30
CA ILE A 434 28.21 21.57 18.74
C ILE A 434 29.47 21.08 19.49
N ASP A 435 30.24 20.11 18.98
CA ASP A 435 31.34 19.48 19.73
C ASP A 435 32.72 19.57 19.03
N GLU A 436 33.34 20.76 19.12
CA GLU A 436 34.80 20.90 19.04
C GLU A 436 35.31 21.70 20.26
N SER A 437 35.72 21.00 21.33
CA SER A 437 36.70 21.57 22.27
C SER A 437 37.49 20.51 23.06
N SER A 438 38.79 20.78 23.22
CA SER A 438 39.73 20.13 24.16
C SER A 438 40.12 18.65 23.95
N ILE A 439 41.17 18.44 23.15
CA ILE A 439 42.28 17.53 23.52
C ILE A 439 43.59 18.31 23.34
N ASP A 440 44.45 18.34 24.37
CA ASP A 440 45.80 18.92 24.31
C ASP A 440 46.79 17.95 23.66
N ASP A 441 47.66 18.43 22.77
CA ASP A 441 48.72 17.63 22.13
C ASP A 441 50.12 18.30 22.24
N PRO A 442 51.15 17.63 22.80
CA PRO A 442 52.47 18.23 23.00
C PRO A 442 53.54 17.79 21.98
N VAL A 443 53.85 18.70 21.05
CA VAL A 443 55.17 18.96 20.40
C VAL A 443 56.19 17.81 20.30
N ILE A 444 56.53 17.42 19.06
CA ILE A 444 57.83 16.81 18.68
C ILE A 444 58.41 17.58 17.47
N GLU A 445 59.75 17.61 17.37
CA GLU A 445 60.54 18.51 16.48
C GLU A 445 60.75 17.98 15.04
N GLU A 446 61.36 18.85 14.21
CA GLU A 446 61.66 18.72 12.77
C GLU A 446 62.70 17.60 12.43
N GLY A 447 62.76 17.12 11.17
CA GLY A 447 63.80 16.16 10.76
C GLY A 447 63.84 15.62 9.31
N GLN A 448 64.18 16.48 8.34
CA GLN A 448 65.03 16.22 7.13
C GLN A 448 64.79 15.01 6.17
N GLU A 449 64.43 15.35 4.91
CA GLU A 449 65.19 15.15 3.63
C GLU A 449 65.59 13.76 3.05
N GLU A 450 65.59 13.70 1.69
CA GLU A 450 66.34 12.81 0.76
C GLU A 450 66.00 11.29 0.72
N ASP A 451 66.01 10.54 -0.40
CA ASP A 451 65.98 10.83 -1.86
C ASP A 451 65.74 9.51 -2.66
N GLU A 452 65.52 9.60 -4.00
CA GLU A 452 65.80 8.57 -5.06
C GLU A 452 65.11 7.16 -5.00
N GLU A 453 64.87 6.37 -6.07
CA GLU A 453 64.66 6.57 -7.54
C GLU A 453 64.10 5.24 -8.18
N GLU A 454 63.87 5.19 -9.52
CA GLU A 454 63.60 4.01 -10.41
C GLU A 454 62.26 3.21 -10.19
N GLU A 455 61.41 2.89 -11.19
CA GLU A 455 61.55 2.15 -12.48
C GLU A 455 61.72 0.62 -12.30
N GLU A 456 61.14 -0.32 -13.08
CA GLU A 456 60.11 -0.27 -14.15
C GLU A 456 59.47 -1.68 -14.41
N GLU A 457 58.40 -1.71 -15.22
CA GLU A 457 57.92 -2.81 -16.13
C GLU A 457 57.44 -4.21 -15.64
N GLU A 458 56.78 -4.88 -16.61
CA GLU A 458 55.90 -6.05 -16.55
C GLU A 458 56.65 -7.39 -16.81
N VAL A 459 55.93 -8.53 -16.81
CA VAL A 459 55.89 -9.52 -17.92
C VAL A 459 54.98 -10.73 -17.59
N GLU A 460 54.37 -11.31 -18.62
CA GLU A 460 53.46 -12.47 -18.62
C GLU A 460 54.21 -13.84 -18.55
N GLU A 461 53.48 -14.97 -18.37
CA GLU A 461 53.45 -16.10 -19.34
C GLU A 461 52.63 -17.33 -18.85
N GLU A 462 52.36 -18.27 -19.76
CA GLU A 462 51.23 -19.20 -19.77
C GLU A 462 51.49 -20.68 -19.34
N GLU A 463 50.41 -21.34 -18.89
CA GLU A 463 49.89 -22.70 -19.19
C GLU A 463 50.72 -24.03 -19.34
N THR A 464 50.05 -25.12 -18.90
CA THR A 464 49.89 -26.48 -19.51
C THR A 464 50.68 -27.76 -19.07
N GLU A 465 50.02 -28.91 -19.35
CA GLU A 465 50.44 -30.34 -19.40
C GLU A 465 50.50 -31.19 -18.10
N LEU A 466 50.12 -32.50 -18.01
CA LEU A 466 49.13 -33.37 -18.73
C LEU A 466 48.98 -34.79 -18.05
N CYS A 467 47.96 -35.57 -18.44
CA CYS A 467 47.81 -37.07 -18.40
C CYS A 467 47.37 -37.91 -17.14
N ASP A 468 46.54 -38.95 -17.45
CA ASP A 468 46.37 -40.34 -16.92
C ASP A 468 46.16 -40.66 -15.41
N GLY A 469 45.33 -41.62 -14.95
CA GLY A 469 44.57 -42.70 -15.60
C GLY A 469 44.61 -44.05 -14.84
N ILE A 470 43.43 -44.62 -14.49
CA ILE A 470 43.13 -46.08 -14.26
C ILE A 470 43.42 -46.73 -12.86
N THR A 471 42.62 -47.77 -12.55
CA THR A 471 42.31 -48.46 -11.25
C THR A 471 42.87 -49.92 -11.22
N PRO A 472 42.34 -50.99 -10.54
CA PRO A 472 41.55 -51.21 -9.28
C PRO A 472 42.00 -52.44 -8.37
N THR A 473 41.21 -52.77 -7.32
CA THR A 473 40.86 -54.15 -6.79
C THR A 473 41.59 -54.82 -5.58
N ILE A 474 40.87 -55.75 -4.91
CA ILE A 474 41.23 -56.87 -3.96
C ILE A 474 41.03 -56.54 -2.45
N ILE A 475 40.38 -57.34 -1.55
CA ILE A 475 39.40 -58.46 -1.52
C ILE A 475 39.14 -58.82 -0.02
N GLU A 476 37.88 -59.06 0.38
CA GLU A 476 37.29 -60.13 1.26
C GLU A 476 37.94 -60.49 2.65
N GLU A 477 37.36 -61.27 3.60
CA GLU A 477 36.40 -62.41 3.61
C GLU A 477 35.06 -62.17 4.39
N VAL A 478 34.50 -63.20 5.06
CA VAL A 478 33.04 -63.44 5.26
C VAL A 478 32.72 -64.03 6.68
N GLN A 479 31.45 -64.43 6.92
CA GLN A 479 30.86 -65.30 7.99
C GLN A 479 30.05 -64.56 9.10
N ASP A 480 28.83 -64.98 9.53
CA ASP A 480 27.90 -66.11 9.25
C ASP A 480 26.47 -65.73 9.74
N ASP A 481 25.31 -66.37 9.42
CA ASP A 481 24.86 -67.19 8.27
C ASP A 481 23.33 -67.51 8.37
N ASN A 482 22.68 -67.79 7.22
CA ASN A 482 21.53 -68.70 6.95
C ASN A 482 20.02 -68.47 7.33
N VAL A 483 19.16 -69.04 6.44
CA VAL A 483 17.75 -69.54 6.56
C VAL A 483 16.50 -68.63 6.30
N GLU A 484 15.81 -68.96 5.19
CA GLU A 484 14.35 -69.15 4.88
C GLU A 484 13.20 -68.42 5.64
N GLU A 485 11.93 -68.35 5.17
CA GLU A 485 11.28 -68.19 3.84
C GLU A 485 9.74 -68.11 4.08
N ASN A 486 8.97 -67.45 3.19
CA ASN A 486 7.55 -67.69 2.86
C ASN A 486 6.36 -67.39 3.85
N GLN A 487 5.33 -66.73 3.26
CA GLN A 487 3.86 -66.90 3.44
C GLN A 487 3.09 -66.44 4.72
N ALA A 488 2.55 -65.22 4.63
CA ALA A 488 1.10 -64.90 4.49
C ALA A 488 0.03 -65.16 5.60
N GLN A 489 -1.04 -64.34 5.48
CA GLN A 489 -2.39 -64.39 6.07
C GLN A 489 -2.67 -63.73 7.45
N VAL A 490 -3.87 -63.15 7.49
CA VAL A 490 -4.54 -62.44 8.60
C VAL A 490 -5.46 -63.41 9.34
N PRO A 491 -5.70 -63.21 10.65
CA PRO A 491 -7.10 -63.29 11.10
C PRO A 491 -7.54 -62.11 11.98
N THR A 492 -8.83 -61.79 11.86
CA THR A 492 -9.60 -60.78 12.62
C THR A 492 -10.07 -61.33 13.98
N VAL A 493 -10.82 -60.48 14.72
CA VAL A 493 -11.75 -60.71 15.87
C VAL A 493 -11.26 -59.94 17.12
N VAL A 494 -11.87 -58.86 17.66
CA VAL A 494 -13.25 -58.29 17.78
C VAL A 494 -13.70 -58.30 19.27
N GLU A 495 -14.59 -57.37 19.63
CA GLU A 495 -15.21 -57.08 20.94
C GLU A 495 -14.40 -56.22 21.94
N ALA A 496 -15.02 -55.44 22.85
CA ALA A 496 -16.14 -54.47 22.76
C ALA A 496 -16.51 -53.94 24.17
N SER A 497 -16.93 -52.67 24.28
CA SER A 497 -17.94 -52.21 25.26
C SER A 497 -18.30 -50.74 25.04
N GLU A 498 -19.59 -50.40 24.99
CA GLU A 498 -20.04 -48.99 24.97
C GLU A 498 -20.00 -48.33 26.36
N ASN A 499 -20.22 -47.01 26.41
CA ASN A 499 -21.33 -46.48 27.21
C ASN A 499 -21.70 -45.04 26.79
N GLU A 500 -23.00 -44.76 26.79
CA GLU A 500 -23.56 -43.42 26.55
C GLU A 500 -23.79 -42.66 27.88
N ALA A 501 -24.06 -41.35 27.73
CA ALA A 501 -24.98 -40.52 28.53
C ALA A 501 -25.05 -40.67 30.07
N SER A 502 -24.94 -39.52 30.75
CA SER A 502 -26.14 -38.92 31.40
C SER A 502 -25.91 -37.52 31.96
N VAL A 503 -26.92 -36.67 31.83
CA VAL A 503 -27.04 -35.35 32.50
C VAL A 503 -27.58 -35.54 33.92
N SER A 504 -27.06 -34.81 34.93
CA SER A 504 -27.91 -34.41 36.08
C SER A 504 -27.36 -33.28 36.98
N ALA A 505 -28.13 -32.18 37.02
CA ALA A 505 -28.49 -31.37 38.19
C ALA A 505 -27.44 -30.95 39.25
N ILE A 506 -27.17 -29.63 39.32
CA ILE A 506 -27.04 -28.90 40.59
C ILE A 506 -28.30 -28.06 40.81
N LYS A 507 -28.76 -27.94 42.06
CA LYS A 507 -30.05 -27.31 42.43
C LYS A 507 -29.94 -25.79 42.62
N ALA A 508 -31.02 -25.09 42.29
CA ALA A 508 -31.30 -23.72 42.75
C ALA A 508 -32.69 -23.67 43.44
N ILE A 509 -32.83 -22.83 44.47
CA ILE A 509 -34.08 -22.57 45.23
C ILE A 509 -33.94 -21.19 45.92
N PRO A 510 -35.01 -20.37 46.07
CA PRO A 510 -35.89 -19.83 45.03
C PRO A 510 -36.00 -18.28 45.07
N GLY A 511 -36.54 -17.65 44.00
CA GLY A 511 -36.82 -16.20 43.98
C GLY A 511 -37.70 -15.78 42.78
N ILE A 512 -39.02 -15.87 42.95
CA ILE A 512 -40.09 -15.62 41.94
C ILE A 512 -40.67 -14.19 42.15
N PRO A 513 -41.16 -13.45 41.12
CA PRO A 513 -41.83 -13.97 39.91
C PRO A 513 -41.44 -13.40 38.53
N THR A 514 -41.79 -14.17 37.51
CA THR A 514 -42.01 -13.74 36.11
C THR A 514 -43.48 -13.99 35.76
N ILE A 515 -44.07 -13.22 34.84
CA ILE A 515 -45.46 -13.37 34.38
C ILE A 515 -45.49 -14.14 33.05
N ILE A 516 -46.48 -15.03 32.88
CA ILE A 516 -46.69 -15.92 31.72
C ILE A 516 -47.86 -15.42 30.88
N ILE A 517 -47.72 -15.43 29.54
CA ILE A 517 -48.80 -15.73 28.58
C ILE A 517 -48.19 -16.54 27.42
N ASP A 518 -48.90 -17.57 26.95
CA ASP A 518 -48.45 -18.56 25.96
C ASP A 518 -48.75 -18.18 24.48
N GLU A 519 -48.15 -18.91 23.53
CA GLU A 519 -48.54 -18.98 22.10
C GLU A 519 -49.89 -19.72 21.91
N PRO A 520 -50.58 -19.58 20.76
CA PRO A 520 -50.49 -20.68 19.77
C PRO A 520 -50.74 -20.34 18.27
N GLU A 521 -50.31 -21.26 17.40
CA GLU A 521 -50.75 -21.44 15.99
C GLU A 521 -51.70 -22.67 15.87
N PRO A 522 -52.31 -23.01 14.70
CA PRO A 522 -52.81 -22.18 13.57
C PRO A 522 -54.24 -22.57 13.08
N GLY A 523 -54.80 -21.85 12.08
CA GLY A 523 -55.62 -22.48 11.02
C GLY A 523 -57.07 -22.02 10.71
N CYS A 524 -57.22 -21.29 9.59
CA CYS A 524 -58.28 -21.41 8.53
C CYS A 524 -59.80 -21.22 8.81
N SER A 525 -60.46 -20.27 8.09
CA SER A 525 -61.40 -20.55 6.96
C SER A 525 -62.60 -19.55 6.76
N TYR A 526 -63.15 -19.51 5.52
CA TYR A 526 -64.43 -18.87 5.03
C TYR A 526 -64.56 -17.31 5.02
N LYS A 527 -65.34 -16.64 4.14
CA LYS A 527 -65.67 -16.82 2.68
C LYS A 527 -66.56 -15.66 2.12
N GLY A 528 -66.25 -15.13 0.92
CA GLY A 528 -67.17 -14.46 -0.05
C GLY A 528 -67.74 -13.05 0.26
N ASP A 529 -68.34 -12.30 -0.68
CA ASP A 529 -68.38 -12.37 -2.17
C ASP A 529 -69.05 -11.10 -2.81
N PHE A 530 -68.61 -10.67 -4.02
CA PHE A 530 -69.37 -9.99 -5.11
C PHE A 530 -69.90 -8.52 -4.94
N GLU A 531 -70.11 -7.63 -5.95
CA GLU A 531 -69.91 -7.62 -7.44
C GLU A 531 -69.81 -6.16 -8.07
N GLU A 532 -69.31 -6.06 -9.33
CA GLU A 532 -69.37 -5.03 -10.43
C GLU A 532 -69.73 -3.51 -10.22
N SER A 533 -69.13 -2.55 -10.96
CA SER A 533 -69.38 -2.30 -12.42
C SER A 533 -68.49 -1.19 -13.08
N LYS A 534 -68.65 -0.94 -14.39
CA LYS A 534 -67.88 -0.02 -15.31
C LYS A 534 -68.80 0.55 -16.44
N PRO A 535 -68.36 1.42 -17.39
CA PRO A 535 -67.09 2.18 -17.60
C PRO A 535 -67.35 3.71 -17.43
N ALA A 536 -66.75 4.76 -18.06
CA ALA A 536 -65.75 5.06 -19.12
C ALA A 536 -65.27 6.55 -18.89
N SER A 537 -64.56 7.37 -19.70
CA SER A 537 -63.71 7.42 -20.93
C SER A 537 -63.03 8.85 -20.94
N GLU A 538 -62.15 9.37 -21.83
CA GLU A 538 -61.43 8.94 -23.05
C GLU A 538 -60.23 9.90 -23.42
N ASN A 539 -59.42 9.51 -24.42
CA ASN A 539 -58.67 10.26 -25.48
C ASN A 539 -58.48 11.81 -25.46
N LEU A 540 -57.38 12.44 -25.94
CA LEU A 540 -56.23 12.03 -26.81
C LEU A 540 -55.07 13.10 -26.86
N SER A 541 -53.78 12.71 -27.00
CA SER A 541 -52.63 13.42 -27.68
C SER A 541 -52.17 14.86 -27.26
N GLU A 542 -51.01 15.47 -27.63
CA GLU A 542 -49.59 15.08 -27.93
C GLU A 542 -48.66 16.35 -27.89
N ARG A 543 -47.33 16.15 -27.77
CA ARG A 543 -46.20 16.98 -28.32
C ARG A 543 -45.84 18.44 -27.89
N SER A 544 -44.55 18.58 -27.56
CA SER A 544 -43.62 19.71 -27.88
C SER A 544 -43.77 21.09 -27.21
N PRO A 545 -42.64 21.81 -27.04
CA PRO A 545 -42.53 23.18 -27.57
C PRO A 545 -41.19 23.50 -28.28
N SER A 546 -41.15 24.59 -29.05
CA SER A 546 -39.95 25.07 -29.78
C SER A 546 -39.81 26.61 -29.79
N GLU A 547 -38.58 27.07 -30.06
CA GLU A 547 -38.00 28.42 -29.98
C GLU A 547 -38.79 29.71 -30.39
N ARG A 548 -38.32 30.85 -29.82
CA ARG A 548 -38.15 32.22 -30.43
C ARG A 548 -39.43 33.07 -30.70
N SER A 549 -39.41 34.42 -30.75
CA SER A 549 -38.34 35.46 -30.78
C SER A 549 -38.86 36.92 -30.63
N LYS A 550 -37.99 37.88 -30.21
CA LYS A 550 -37.96 39.35 -30.57
C LYS A 550 -39.11 40.25 -30.03
N ARG A 551 -39.01 41.59 -29.86
CA ARG A 551 -37.98 42.69 -29.91
C ARG A 551 -38.51 43.84 -28.99
N SER A 552 -37.87 44.98 -28.65
CA SER A 552 -36.90 45.94 -29.27
C SER A 552 -36.20 46.78 -28.16
N LEU A 553 -34.88 47.05 -28.18
CA LEU A 553 -34.16 48.21 -28.79
C LEU A 553 -34.52 49.62 -28.26
N ASP A 554 -33.58 50.30 -27.58
CA ASP A 554 -32.77 51.43 -28.11
C ASP A 554 -31.66 51.88 -27.10
N GLU A 555 -30.71 52.73 -27.52
CA GLU A 555 -29.43 53.08 -26.83
C GLU A 555 -29.38 54.55 -26.26
N PRO A 556 -28.21 55.22 -26.08
CA PRO A 556 -27.30 55.13 -24.92
C PRO A 556 -27.02 56.49 -24.22
N SER A 557 -26.23 56.51 -23.15
CA SER A 557 -25.45 57.71 -22.75
C SER A 557 -24.22 57.38 -21.89
N THR A 558 -23.23 58.30 -21.89
CA THR A 558 -21.94 58.15 -21.22
C THR A 558 -21.74 59.18 -20.10
N SER A 559 -21.00 58.83 -19.05
CA SER A 559 -20.17 59.77 -18.27
C SER A 559 -19.14 59.02 -17.43
N ARG A 560 -18.04 59.69 -17.07
CA ARG A 560 -16.93 59.17 -16.25
C ARG A 560 -16.45 60.29 -15.34
N ALA A 561 -16.56 60.10 -14.02
CA ALA A 561 -16.00 61.00 -13.01
C ALA A 561 -15.65 60.19 -11.75
N ALA A 562 -14.59 60.60 -11.07
CA ALA A 562 -14.28 60.16 -9.70
C ALA A 562 -14.98 61.10 -8.69
N SER A 563 -14.93 60.95 -7.37
CA SER A 563 -14.20 60.03 -6.46
C SER A 563 -14.84 60.15 -5.08
N GLU A 564 -14.90 59.09 -4.27
CA GLU A 564 -14.69 59.22 -2.81
C GLU A 564 -14.48 57.86 -2.13
N SER A 565 -13.77 57.87 -1.00
CA SER A 565 -13.32 56.67 -0.28
C SER A 565 -14.33 56.22 0.78
N SER A 566 -14.54 54.91 0.88
CA SER A 566 -15.04 54.29 2.12
C SER A 566 -14.29 52.98 2.38
N SER A 567 -13.52 52.97 3.46
CA SER A 567 -12.75 51.81 3.92
C SER A 567 -13.71 50.76 4.49
N LYS A 568 -14.12 49.82 3.65
CA LYS A 568 -14.81 48.61 4.12
C LYS A 568 -13.78 47.68 4.74
N SER A 569 -13.76 47.62 6.07
CA SER A 569 -13.05 46.58 6.81
C SER A 569 -13.48 45.21 6.31
N ARG A 570 -12.49 44.37 5.93
CA ARG A 570 -12.72 42.93 5.81
C ARG A 570 -13.15 42.45 7.20
N LYS A 571 -14.31 41.81 7.31
CA LYS A 571 -14.63 41.05 8.52
C LYS A 571 -13.59 39.94 8.63
N ARG A 572 -12.95 39.78 9.80
CA ARG A 572 -12.18 38.55 10.11
C ARG A 572 -13.07 37.36 9.74
N SER A 573 -12.52 36.36 9.06
CA SER A 573 -13.12 35.04 8.98
C SER A 573 -13.34 34.51 10.41
N LYS A 574 -14.29 33.58 10.56
CA LYS A 574 -14.48 32.92 11.84
C LYS A 574 -13.26 32.00 12.03
N VAL A 575 -12.35 32.35 12.93
CA VAL A 575 -11.25 31.46 13.29
C VAL A 575 -11.87 30.17 13.79
N SER A 576 -11.49 29.07 13.15
CA SER A 576 -11.93 27.74 13.49
C SER A 576 -10.91 27.06 14.42
N ASP A 577 -11.35 26.00 15.08
CA ASP A 577 -10.47 25.21 15.93
C ASP A 577 -9.71 24.18 15.08
N PRO A 578 -8.43 23.90 15.37
CA PRO A 578 -7.69 22.80 14.75
C PRO A 578 -8.11 21.45 15.35
N PHE A 579 -7.76 20.33 14.71
CA PHE A 579 -8.13 18.98 15.16
C PHE A 579 -6.99 17.96 14.99
N THR A 580 -7.15 16.79 15.62
CA THR A 580 -6.30 15.62 15.39
C THR A 580 -7.09 14.31 15.34
N ARG A 581 -6.62 13.35 14.53
CA ARG A 581 -6.86 11.91 14.72
C ARG A 581 -5.57 11.23 15.15
N SER A 582 -5.63 10.20 15.99
CA SER A 582 -4.42 9.49 16.43
C SER A 582 -4.67 8.10 17.03
N GLU A 583 -3.80 7.15 16.70
CA GLU A 583 -3.90 5.74 17.10
C GLU A 583 -2.53 5.05 17.27
N TYR A 584 -2.47 4.01 18.10
CA TYR A 584 -1.30 3.13 18.19
C TYR A 584 -1.47 1.92 17.28
N ARG A 585 -0.67 1.84 16.21
CA ARG A 585 -0.61 0.67 15.32
C ARG A 585 0.45 -0.32 15.81
N HIS A 586 0.16 -1.61 15.66
CA HIS A 586 1.15 -2.67 15.64
C HIS A 586 1.33 -3.15 14.20
N LEU A 587 2.53 -2.96 13.66
CA LEU A 587 2.87 -3.29 12.29
C LEU A 587 3.71 -4.58 12.30
N THR A 588 3.25 -5.57 11.54
CA THR A 588 3.78 -6.93 11.49
C THR A 588 3.74 -7.46 10.05
N HIS A 589 4.35 -8.62 9.80
CA HIS A 589 4.33 -9.28 8.49
C HIS A 589 2.95 -9.26 7.83
N GLY A 590 2.91 -8.83 6.57
CA GLY A 590 1.70 -8.70 5.78
C GLY A 590 0.88 -7.42 6.03
N ALA A 591 1.27 -6.53 6.94
CA ALA A 591 0.54 -5.28 7.19
C ALA A 591 0.80 -4.21 6.10
N TYR A 592 -0.23 -3.44 5.71
CA TYR A 592 -0.19 -2.40 4.67
C TYR A 592 -1.35 -1.38 4.78
N THR A 593 -1.23 -0.28 4.04
CA THR A 593 -2.37 0.48 3.51
C THR A 593 -2.22 0.68 2.00
N MET A 594 -3.29 1.09 1.32
CA MET A 594 -3.32 1.33 -0.14
C MET A 594 -4.03 2.64 -0.47
N CYS A 595 -3.67 3.24 -1.60
CA CYS A 595 -4.31 4.43 -2.13
C CYS A 595 -5.49 4.06 -3.04
N HIS A 596 -6.58 4.85 -3.01
CA HIS A 596 -7.72 4.67 -3.90
C HIS A 596 -8.54 5.96 -4.01
N ASP A 597 -9.04 6.32 -5.20
CA ASP A 597 -9.84 7.52 -5.50
C ASP A 597 -10.95 7.84 -4.50
N HIS A 598 -11.54 6.80 -3.91
CA HIS A 598 -12.67 6.90 -2.99
C HIS A 598 -12.23 6.96 -1.52
N SER A 599 -10.94 7.03 -1.23
CA SER A 599 -10.43 7.13 0.14
C SER A 599 -10.82 8.47 0.75
N TYR A 600 -11.12 8.43 2.04
CA TYR A 600 -11.26 9.63 2.85
C TYR A 600 -10.03 10.55 2.73
N GLU A 601 -8.83 9.97 2.84
CA GLU A 601 -7.55 10.72 2.90
C GLU A 601 -7.19 11.40 1.56
N VAL A 602 -7.79 10.97 0.44
CA VAL A 602 -7.63 11.59 -0.89
C VAL A 602 -8.44 12.88 -1.05
N ASN A 603 -9.44 13.08 -0.18
CA ASN A 603 -10.33 14.24 -0.21
C ASN A 603 -10.02 15.23 0.94
N GLU A 604 -9.04 14.93 1.78
CA GLU A 604 -8.44 15.89 2.71
C GLU A 604 -7.74 16.99 1.90
N ARG A 605 -7.89 18.26 2.31
CA ARG A 605 -7.17 19.37 1.67
C ARG A 605 -5.75 19.44 2.20
N THR A 606 -5.59 19.78 3.47
CA THR A 606 -4.28 19.95 4.11
C THR A 606 -4.22 19.08 5.36
N ALA A 607 -3.03 18.57 5.65
CA ALA A 607 -2.80 17.77 6.85
C ALA A 607 -1.33 17.77 7.24
N LEU A 608 -1.05 17.87 8.54
CA LEU A 608 0.26 17.54 9.09
C LEU A 608 0.20 16.11 9.67
N ASP A 609 0.84 15.17 8.99
CA ASP A 609 1.11 13.86 9.53
C ASP A 609 2.26 13.93 10.54
N ALA A 610 2.15 13.15 11.62
CA ALA A 610 3.15 13.08 12.68
C ALA A 610 3.23 11.64 13.22
N VAL A 611 4.29 10.91 12.86
CA VAL A 611 4.42 9.47 13.16
C VAL A 611 5.64 9.22 14.03
N LEU A 612 5.42 8.75 15.27
CA LEU A 612 6.49 8.38 16.21
C LEU A 612 6.63 6.85 16.26
N HIS A 613 7.82 6.35 15.90
CA HIS A 613 8.10 4.92 15.78
C HIS A 613 8.75 4.35 17.05
N PHE A 614 8.34 3.13 17.42
CA PHE A 614 8.82 2.37 18.57
C PHE A 614 9.20 0.95 18.15
N ASN A 615 10.30 0.43 18.72
CA ASN A 615 10.74 -0.95 18.53
C ASN A 615 11.06 -1.35 17.07
N HIS A 616 11.30 -0.37 16.19
CA HIS A 616 11.94 -0.63 14.90
C HIS A 616 13.46 -0.59 15.09
N ASP A 617 13.96 -1.63 15.74
CA ASP A 617 15.37 -1.78 16.17
C ASP A 617 16.17 -2.58 15.12
N PHE A 618 15.76 -2.49 13.85
CA PHE A 618 16.13 -3.36 12.73
C PHE A 618 16.87 -2.61 11.62
N GLU A 619 17.63 -3.33 10.80
CA GLU A 619 18.21 -2.77 9.57
C GLU A 619 17.10 -2.44 8.56
N VAL A 620 17.07 -1.19 8.09
CA VAL A 620 16.10 -0.72 7.11
C VAL A 620 16.43 -1.32 5.74
N ASN A 621 15.49 -2.08 5.18
CA ASN A 621 15.57 -2.53 3.79
C ASN A 621 14.26 -2.18 3.06
N HIS A 622 14.36 -1.28 2.08
CA HIS A 622 13.23 -0.76 1.31
C HIS A 622 12.57 -1.81 0.40
N ASP A 623 13.23 -2.94 0.11
CA ASP A 623 12.58 -4.06 -0.58
C ASP A 623 11.66 -4.87 0.34
N ASN A 624 11.84 -4.76 1.67
CA ASN A 624 11.09 -5.52 2.67
C ASN A 624 9.80 -4.82 3.14
N GLY A 625 9.53 -3.58 2.72
CA GLY A 625 8.36 -2.79 3.11
C GLY A 625 8.51 -2.08 4.47
N GLY A 626 7.39 -1.71 5.09
CA GLY A 626 7.37 -1.06 6.41
C GLY A 626 7.52 0.46 6.41
N TYR A 627 7.96 1.05 5.31
CA TYR A 627 8.05 2.51 5.11
C TYR A 627 6.71 3.13 4.69
N ILE A 628 6.55 4.42 4.97
CA ILE A 628 5.41 5.24 4.51
C ILE A 628 5.86 6.03 3.28
N SER A 629 5.20 5.82 2.14
CA SER A 629 5.40 6.60 0.92
C SER A 629 4.36 7.69 0.79
N TYR A 630 4.78 8.81 0.20
CA TYR A 630 3.95 9.95 -0.18
C TYR A 630 4.02 10.17 -1.70
N MET A 631 2.89 10.40 -2.34
CA MET A 631 2.78 10.57 -3.79
C MET A 631 1.90 11.77 -4.16
N ASP A 632 2.08 12.28 -5.37
CA ASP A 632 1.12 13.21 -6.00
C ASP A 632 -0.16 12.46 -6.37
N GLY A 633 -1.32 12.99 -5.98
CA GLY A 633 -2.65 12.45 -6.29
C GLY A 633 -3.41 13.19 -7.41
N LYS A 634 -2.88 14.31 -7.92
CA LYS A 634 -3.46 15.09 -9.03
C LYS A 634 -2.97 14.64 -10.42
N SER A 635 -2.00 13.74 -10.51
CA SER A 635 -1.39 13.31 -11.78
C SER A 635 -2.40 12.65 -12.74
N ASP A 636 -2.66 13.28 -13.87
CA ASP A 636 -3.58 12.79 -14.90
C ASP A 636 -3.04 11.49 -15.54
N GLU A 637 -3.89 10.46 -15.74
CA GLU A 637 -3.46 9.13 -16.24
C GLU A 637 -2.92 9.13 -17.70
N SER A 638 -2.63 10.29 -18.29
CA SER A 638 -2.25 10.47 -19.68
C SER A 638 -0.74 10.64 -19.90
N GLU A 639 0.01 11.03 -18.87
CA GLU A 639 1.47 11.13 -18.93
C GLU A 639 2.14 9.81 -18.49
N LYS A 640 3.38 9.57 -18.95
CA LYS A 640 4.02 8.25 -18.91
C LYS A 640 5.18 8.22 -17.93
N GLU A 641 5.20 7.21 -17.06
CA GLU A 641 6.41 6.69 -16.40
C GLU A 641 7.36 7.80 -15.87
N ILE A 642 6.80 8.80 -15.21
CA ILE A 642 7.51 9.77 -14.36
C ILE A 642 7.16 9.41 -12.92
N ASP A 643 8.14 9.49 -12.01
CA ASP A 643 7.96 9.07 -10.62
C ASP A 643 7.01 10.01 -9.86
N TYR A 644 5.79 9.53 -9.61
CA TYR A 644 4.80 10.19 -8.75
C TYR A 644 5.18 10.15 -7.26
N LEU A 645 6.31 9.54 -6.91
CA LEU A 645 6.79 9.37 -5.54
C LEU A 645 7.51 10.62 -5.05
N LEU A 646 6.91 11.33 -4.11
CA LEU A 646 7.44 12.57 -3.53
C LEU A 646 8.45 12.28 -2.40
N LEU A 647 8.15 11.30 -1.55
CA LEU A 647 8.94 10.96 -0.37
C LEU A 647 8.70 9.50 0.04
N SER A 648 9.67 8.88 0.72
CA SER A 648 9.46 7.63 1.46
C SER A 648 10.22 7.64 2.78
N ILE A 649 9.48 7.51 3.88
CA ILE A 649 10.00 7.56 5.25
C ILE A 649 10.10 6.13 5.80
N ALA A 650 11.32 5.69 6.07
CA ALA A 650 11.58 4.44 6.77
C ALA A 650 11.29 4.57 8.27
N PRO A 651 10.74 3.52 8.92
CA PRO A 651 10.53 3.51 10.37
C PRO A 651 11.87 3.53 11.13
N MET A 652 11.97 4.38 12.16
CA MET A 652 13.18 4.52 12.98
C MET A 652 12.81 4.73 14.45
N SER A 653 13.23 3.82 15.35
CA SER A 653 12.97 3.92 16.78
C SER A 653 13.34 5.29 17.38
N ASN A 654 12.40 5.87 18.15
CA ASN A 654 12.52 7.18 18.80
C ASN A 654 12.65 8.38 17.85
N CYS A 655 12.32 8.21 16.56
CA CYS A 655 12.18 9.30 15.60
C CYS A 655 10.71 9.69 15.44
N LEU A 656 10.42 10.99 15.57
CA LEU A 656 9.16 11.59 15.13
C LEU A 656 9.34 12.12 13.71
N SER A 657 8.65 11.51 12.76
CA SER A 657 8.56 11.98 11.38
C SER A 657 7.38 12.95 11.24
N LEU A 658 7.61 14.15 10.71
CA LEU A 658 6.58 15.13 10.38
C LEU A 658 6.51 15.30 8.86
N VAL A 659 5.32 15.28 8.26
CA VAL A 659 5.12 15.54 6.82
C VAL A 659 3.85 16.36 6.61
N TYR A 660 3.95 17.47 5.88
CA TYR A 660 2.79 18.24 5.45
C TYR A 660 2.31 17.79 4.07
N ARG A 661 1.01 17.52 3.97
CA ARG A 661 0.27 17.26 2.72
C ARG A 661 -0.53 18.53 2.39
N SER A 662 -0.40 19.04 1.16
CA SER A 662 -1.12 20.23 0.67
C SER A 662 -2.40 19.86 -0.07
N ASP A 663 -3.20 20.89 -0.39
CA ASP A 663 -4.40 20.78 -1.24
C ASP A 663 -4.09 20.47 -2.72
N ASP A 664 -2.83 20.10 -2.99
CA ASP A 664 -2.42 19.31 -4.15
C ASP A 664 -2.77 17.83 -4.07
N GLY A 665 -3.46 17.42 -2.99
CA GLY A 665 -4.05 16.08 -2.88
C GLY A 665 -2.97 15.02 -2.75
N ASN A 666 -1.94 15.31 -1.95
CA ASN A 666 -0.86 14.34 -1.72
C ASN A 666 -1.42 13.12 -0.97
N ILE A 667 -1.16 11.93 -1.51
CA ILE A 667 -1.66 10.66 -1.00
C ILE A 667 -0.54 9.89 -0.31
N ARG A 668 -0.87 9.10 0.72
CA ARG A 668 0.11 8.31 1.49
C ARG A 668 -0.28 6.85 1.59
N PHE A 669 0.71 5.96 1.72
CA PHE A 669 0.48 4.56 2.06
C PHE A 669 1.64 3.93 2.84
N LEU A 670 1.33 2.96 3.69
CA LEU A 670 2.31 2.05 4.32
C LEU A 670 2.61 0.91 3.35
N LYS A 671 3.85 0.83 2.82
CA LYS A 671 4.27 -0.28 1.97
C LYS A 671 4.20 -1.60 2.74
N ARG A 672 3.57 -2.60 2.12
CA ARG A 672 3.38 -3.93 2.70
C ARG A 672 4.65 -4.53 3.28
N LEU A 673 4.63 -4.83 4.58
CA LEU A 673 5.70 -5.59 5.25
C LEU A 673 5.77 -7.01 4.70
N THR A 674 6.93 -7.40 4.19
CA THR A 674 7.23 -8.74 3.65
C THR A 674 7.51 -9.76 4.75
N LYS A 675 7.77 -11.02 4.40
CA LYS A 675 8.30 -12.04 5.33
C LYS A 675 9.77 -11.81 5.68
N ALA A 676 10.52 -11.14 4.81
CA ALA A 676 11.92 -10.76 5.04
C ALA A 676 12.09 -9.53 5.98
N HIS A 677 11.00 -8.84 6.34
CA HIS A 677 11.04 -7.77 7.34
C HIS A 677 11.44 -8.35 8.72
N GLN A 678 12.54 -7.84 9.31
CA GLN A 678 13.27 -8.52 10.41
C GLN A 678 12.47 -8.71 11.71
N GLY A 679 11.37 -7.98 11.88
CA GLY A 679 10.44 -8.15 13.01
C GLY A 679 9.22 -7.26 12.89
N SER A 680 8.41 -7.24 13.94
CA SER A 680 7.24 -6.38 14.09
C SER A 680 7.53 -5.20 15.02
N PHE A 681 6.90 -4.05 14.77
CA PHE A 681 7.14 -2.79 15.47
C PHE A 681 5.83 -2.06 15.81
N GLN A 682 5.90 -0.91 16.47
CA GLN A 682 4.73 -0.09 16.76
C GLN A 682 4.95 1.35 16.31
N ALA A 683 3.85 2.04 16.01
CA ALA A 683 3.86 3.47 15.71
C ALA A 683 2.68 4.16 16.42
N LEU A 684 2.91 5.36 16.93
CA LEU A 684 1.85 6.33 17.19
C LEU A 684 1.68 7.15 15.90
N ASP A 685 0.64 6.86 15.13
CA ASP A 685 0.26 7.65 13.95
C ASP A 685 -0.71 8.73 14.41
N CYS A 686 -0.32 9.99 14.23
CA CYS A 686 -1.15 11.16 14.45
C CYS A 686 -1.28 11.93 13.12
N VAL A 687 -2.43 12.55 12.90
CA VAL A 687 -2.65 13.52 11.82
C VAL A 687 -3.34 14.74 12.41
N TYR A 688 -2.92 15.94 11.99
CA TYR A 688 -3.38 17.24 12.49
C TYR A 688 -3.91 18.11 11.34
N TYR A 689 -4.93 18.92 11.65
CA TYR A 689 -5.62 19.81 10.71
C TYR A 689 -5.67 21.21 11.29
N GLU A 690 -5.53 22.24 10.46
CA GLU A 690 -5.62 23.64 10.89
C GLU A 690 -7.09 24.03 11.09
N GLN A 691 -7.99 23.53 10.25
CA GLN A 691 -9.40 23.95 10.16
C GLN A 691 -10.35 22.78 9.81
N PRO A 692 -11.66 22.88 10.11
CA PRO A 692 -12.66 21.89 9.69
C PRO A 692 -12.81 21.81 8.17
N ASP A 693 -12.57 22.93 7.48
CA ASP A 693 -12.60 23.07 6.03
C ASP A 693 -11.50 22.24 5.33
N ASP A 694 -10.52 21.73 6.08
CA ASP A 694 -9.48 20.84 5.56
C ASP A 694 -9.97 19.39 5.41
N LEU A 695 -11.11 19.06 6.03
CA LEU A 695 -11.77 17.76 5.93
C LEU A 695 -12.70 17.69 4.69
N PRO A 696 -13.02 16.49 4.17
CA PRO A 696 -13.86 16.32 2.97
C PRO A 696 -15.30 16.85 3.10
N THR A 697 -15.86 16.90 4.31
CA THR A 697 -17.30 17.18 4.53
C THR A 697 -17.60 17.85 5.89
N GLU A 698 -18.83 18.40 6.06
CA GLU A 698 -19.36 18.84 7.37
C GLU A 698 -19.51 17.64 8.33
N GLU A 699 -18.44 17.30 9.04
CA GLU A 699 -18.34 16.08 9.84
C GLU A 699 -18.56 16.28 11.34
N LYS A 700 -18.80 15.16 12.03
CA LYS A 700 -19.01 15.12 13.48
C LYS A 700 -17.69 15.25 14.23
N ILE A 701 -17.27 16.48 14.43
CA ILE A 701 -16.35 16.86 15.51
C ILE A 701 -17.04 16.55 16.84
N GLU A 702 -16.40 15.77 17.71
CA GLU A 702 -16.82 15.59 19.10
C GLU A 702 -16.09 16.58 20.02
N GLU A 703 -16.69 16.92 21.17
CA GLU A 703 -16.19 17.91 22.15
C GLU A 703 -15.22 17.32 23.19
#